data_AF-A0A1H5Z1H3-F1
#
_entry.id   AF-A0A1H5Z1H3-F1
#
_cell.length_a   1.000
_cell.length_b   1.000
_cell.length_c   1.000
_cell.angle_alpha   90.00
_cell.angle_beta   90.00
_cell.angle_gamma   90.00
#
_symmetry.space_group_name_H-M   'P 1'
#
loop_
_entity.id
_entity.type
_entity.pdbx_description
1 polymer ?
#
loop_
_entity_poly.entity_id
_entity_poly.type
_entity_poly.pdbx_seq_one_letter_code
_entity_poly.pdbx_strand_id
1 'polypeptide(L)'
;MTHPKKKLIEVAIPLEAINAASAREKSIRHGHPSTLHLWWARRPLAACRAVLFAQLVDDPSAHPDRFPTAEAQEAERKRLFGIIEELVKWENSTNEEVLERARAEIRASCGEALPPVYDPFSGGGSIPLEAQRLGLPAYGSDLNPVAVMIGKAMIEIPPRFKDRPPIHPGLKERNHYRNAEGLAEDVKHYGEWMRERAFERIGHLYPQVELPKEYGGGKATVIAWIWARTVPSPDPAFADVQVPIASSFLLSSKKGKEVWVEPIVDRQEKTITWRIRHGGTKEEIAKAKEGTKAGRGANFRCLVSGAAIAPDYVKRMGREGKMGQTMMAIVAEGNRSRAYVAPNDEHVRIAFEAKPDWKPETPLPNDMRAFWTPPYGLTTFGDLFTDRQLVALNTFSDLVHEAREEIEKDALAAGLSPDPTPLREGGTGARAYAEAVSVYLGFAIDRVAMSGNSLVRWNPVGQKAQHIFGRQAIPMLWDYAETNPLGNATGALNAAYKMAENGLRTVPCGVGEIAQQDAQGVSIHEGSVICTDPPYYDNVGYADLSDFFFVWMKRVLRPIYPELFGVLATPKSEELVATPYRHGGRDLAEAHFLDGMRTAIANMSQQSSTDYPTIIYYAFKQSEVAQDGISSTGWATFLQAVIEAGFSVLGTWPVRTEMRTRQIAMGTNALANSVVLVCRKRAETAETITRAEFIRALKRELPPAIAELQAANIAPADMPQSAIGPGMGIFSRYACVLEADDSKMSVKTALQLINAELDEFLNDLHGNFDPETRFAATWFEQHGFAKGDYGAADNLARARGISVDSVRHAGIVESLAGKVRILKRSELDPEWDPGTDDHLTVWECCQHLIRVLENDGEYAAAVLLKKIGGERAEMVKDLAYYLYEVCATRRQDAKEATAYNGLIAVWSDLTREAAQIHDTDMNRQGRLDI
;
A
#
# COMPACT_ATOMS: atom_id res chain seq x y z
N MET A 1 34.19 -24.98 -8.05
CA MET A 1 33.28 -23.97 -7.50
C MET A 1 32.05 -24.69 -7.02
N THR A 2 31.70 -24.59 -5.74
CA THR A 2 30.45 -25.15 -5.21
C THR A 2 29.29 -24.36 -5.80
N HIS A 3 28.38 -25.02 -6.52
CA HIS A 3 27.16 -24.36 -6.99
C HIS A 3 26.39 -23.82 -5.77
N PRO A 4 25.90 -22.57 -5.81
CA PRO A 4 25.13 -22.03 -4.71
C PRO A 4 23.85 -22.85 -4.52
N LYS A 5 23.47 -23.09 -3.26
CA LYS A 5 22.26 -23.85 -2.93
C LYS A 5 21.02 -23.09 -3.38
N LYS A 6 20.09 -23.81 -4.00
CA LYS A 6 18.80 -23.26 -4.44
C LYS A 6 17.97 -22.86 -3.23
N LYS A 7 17.41 -21.67 -3.24
CA LYS A 7 16.57 -21.09 -2.18
C LYS A 7 15.11 -21.26 -2.49
N LEU A 8 14.27 -21.25 -1.45
CA LEU A 8 12.83 -21.44 -1.57
C LEU A 8 12.20 -20.40 -2.52
N ILE A 9 12.65 -19.13 -2.45
CA ILE A 9 12.18 -18.04 -3.32
C ILE A 9 12.48 -18.27 -4.82
N GLU A 10 13.42 -19.15 -5.16
CA GLU A 10 13.76 -19.50 -6.55
C GLU A 10 12.88 -20.63 -7.11
N VAL A 11 11.98 -21.19 -6.29
CA VAL A 11 11.13 -22.33 -6.66
C VAL A 11 9.66 -21.98 -6.46
N ALA A 12 9.23 -21.72 -5.23
CA ALA A 12 7.82 -21.46 -4.92
C ALA A 12 7.65 -20.77 -3.55
N ILE A 13 6.57 -20.00 -3.40
CA ILE A 13 6.15 -19.37 -2.15
C ILE A 13 4.61 -19.35 -2.05
N PRO A 14 4.00 -19.33 -0.84
CA PRO A 14 2.54 -19.33 -0.68
C PRO A 14 1.95 -17.94 -0.95
N LEU A 15 1.88 -17.55 -2.22
CA LEU A 15 1.50 -16.21 -2.65
C LEU A 15 0.10 -15.79 -2.21
N GLU A 16 -0.85 -16.72 -2.18
CA GLU A 16 -2.22 -16.46 -1.74
C GLU A 16 -2.26 -15.92 -0.31
N ALA A 17 -1.60 -16.61 0.62
CA ALA A 17 -1.50 -16.22 2.02
C ALA A 17 -0.76 -14.89 2.19
N ILE A 18 0.35 -14.68 1.47
CA ILE A 18 1.13 -13.43 1.49
C ILE A 18 0.27 -12.26 1.01
N ASN A 19 -0.49 -12.44 -0.07
CA ASN A 19 -1.33 -11.41 -0.67
C ASN A 19 -2.56 -11.08 0.19
N ALA A 20 -3.20 -12.08 0.78
CA ALA A 20 -4.30 -11.90 1.72
C ALA A 20 -3.86 -11.10 2.95
N ALA A 21 -2.72 -11.47 3.54
CA ALA A 21 -2.15 -10.76 4.69
C ALA A 21 -1.74 -9.32 4.35
N SER A 22 -1.07 -9.11 3.21
CA SER A 22 -0.64 -7.79 2.74
C SER A 22 -1.81 -6.83 2.53
N ALA A 23 -2.93 -7.31 1.99
CA ALA A 23 -4.14 -6.52 1.82
C ALA A 23 -4.78 -6.15 3.17
N ARG A 24 -4.81 -7.09 4.12
CA ARG A 24 -5.37 -6.89 5.47
C ARG A 24 -4.56 -5.89 6.29
N GLU A 25 -3.23 -5.94 6.22
CA GLU A 25 -2.30 -5.08 6.97
C GLU A 25 -2.60 -3.59 6.79
N LYS A 26 -3.02 -3.17 5.59
CA LYS A 26 -3.37 -1.77 5.31
C LYS A 26 -4.52 -1.21 6.15
N SER A 27 -5.33 -2.04 6.79
CA SER A 27 -6.41 -1.64 7.71
C SER A 27 -5.99 -1.60 9.18
N ILE A 28 -4.81 -2.14 9.51
CA ILE A 28 -4.33 -2.24 10.88
C ILE A 28 -3.83 -0.87 11.33
N ARG A 29 -4.35 -0.43 12.47
CA ARG A 29 -4.04 0.87 13.07
C ARG A 29 -3.56 0.78 14.51
N HIS A 30 -3.52 -0.43 15.08
CA HIS A 30 -3.09 -0.67 16.45
C HIS A 30 -1.75 -1.39 16.43
N GLY A 31 -0.74 -0.81 17.08
CA GLY A 31 0.59 -1.40 17.20
C GLY A 31 1.42 -1.48 15.91
N HIS A 32 0.87 -1.14 14.75
CA HIS A 32 1.61 -1.21 13.50
C HIS A 32 2.67 -0.09 13.42
N PRO A 33 3.93 -0.34 12.99
CA PRO A 33 4.98 0.69 12.91
C PRO A 33 4.62 1.90 12.04
N SER A 34 3.67 1.74 11.12
CA SER A 34 3.07 2.87 10.38
C SER A 34 2.33 3.89 11.24
N THR A 35 2.14 3.62 12.54
CA THR A 35 1.61 4.53 13.55
C THR A 35 2.69 5.39 14.22
N LEU A 36 3.98 5.02 14.13
CA LEU A 36 5.09 5.87 14.59
C LEU A 36 5.14 7.16 13.77
N HIS A 37 5.40 7.04 12.47
CA HIS A 37 5.48 8.17 11.54
C HIS A 37 4.92 7.77 10.17
N LEU A 38 4.45 8.71 9.33
CA LEU A 38 4.04 8.41 7.96
C LEU A 38 5.26 8.30 7.04
N TRP A 39 5.26 7.28 6.17
CA TRP A 39 6.12 7.24 4.98
C TRP A 39 5.31 6.64 3.84
N TRP A 40 5.38 7.23 2.65
CA TRP A 40 4.46 6.87 1.55
C TRP A 40 4.82 5.57 0.85
N ALA A 41 6.11 5.20 0.81
CA ALA A 41 6.62 4.05 0.08
C ALA A 41 6.82 2.81 0.98
N ARG A 42 5.97 2.59 1.98
CA ARG A 42 6.13 1.41 2.86
C ARG A 42 5.58 0.15 2.23
N ARG A 43 6.44 -0.87 2.10
CA ARG A 43 6.02 -2.22 1.77
C ARG A 43 5.27 -2.89 2.92
N PRO A 44 4.29 -3.75 2.63
CA PRO A 44 3.64 -4.58 3.64
C PRO A 44 4.68 -5.43 4.38
N LEU A 45 4.66 -5.37 5.71
CA LEU A 45 5.60 -6.10 6.57
C LEU A 45 5.44 -7.61 6.40
N ALA A 46 4.20 -8.09 6.22
CA ALA A 46 3.91 -9.48 5.90
C ALA A 46 4.70 -9.97 4.67
N ALA A 47 4.69 -9.19 3.59
CA ALA A 47 5.42 -9.53 2.36
C ALA A 47 6.94 -9.48 2.56
N CYS A 48 7.47 -8.44 3.23
CA CYS A 48 8.90 -8.35 3.53
C CYS A 48 9.38 -9.56 4.34
N ARG A 49 8.65 -9.95 5.39
CA ARG A 49 8.98 -11.10 6.25
C ARG A 49 8.98 -12.42 5.47
N ALA A 50 7.96 -12.67 4.66
CA ALA A 50 7.86 -13.89 3.86
C ALA A 50 8.98 -14.00 2.82
N VAL A 51 9.25 -12.89 2.12
CA VAL A 51 10.29 -12.84 1.08
C VAL A 51 11.68 -13.03 1.68
N LEU A 52 12.00 -12.35 2.78
CA LEU A 52 13.29 -12.53 3.48
C LEU A 52 13.48 -13.98 3.96
N PHE A 53 12.45 -14.59 4.53
CA PHE A 53 12.51 -15.99 4.94
C PHE A 53 12.79 -16.91 3.73
N ALA A 54 12.01 -16.77 2.65
CA ALA A 54 12.18 -17.57 1.45
C ALA A 54 13.50 -17.30 0.70
N GLN A 55 14.07 -16.11 0.82
CA GLN A 55 15.36 -15.71 0.25
C GLN A 55 16.54 -16.43 0.91
N LEU A 56 16.41 -16.76 2.20
CA LEU A 56 17.50 -17.31 3.00
C LEU A 56 17.40 -18.83 3.18
N VAL A 57 16.18 -19.36 3.27
CA VAL A 57 15.92 -20.79 3.47
C VAL A 57 16.17 -21.58 2.18
N ASP A 58 16.94 -22.66 2.30
CA ASP A 58 17.21 -23.57 1.18
C ASP A 58 15.91 -24.28 0.74
N ASP A 59 15.71 -24.42 -0.57
CA ASP A 59 14.66 -25.32 -1.08
C ASP A 59 15.07 -26.77 -0.80
N PRO A 60 14.13 -27.68 -0.48
CA PRO A 60 14.43 -29.09 -0.24
C PRO A 60 15.20 -29.78 -1.38
N SER A 61 15.04 -29.34 -2.64
CA SER A 61 15.81 -29.87 -3.78
C SER A 61 17.31 -29.61 -3.70
N ALA A 62 17.76 -28.66 -2.87
CA ALA A 62 19.17 -28.40 -2.61
C ALA A 62 19.82 -29.42 -1.64
N HIS A 63 19.02 -30.29 -1.00
CA HIS A 63 19.47 -31.31 -0.04
C HIS A 63 18.97 -32.71 -0.44
N PRO A 64 19.44 -33.26 -1.58
CA PRO A 64 18.98 -34.57 -2.08
C PRO A 64 19.34 -35.74 -1.15
N ASP A 65 20.30 -35.55 -0.26
CA ASP A 65 20.65 -36.49 0.81
C ASP A 65 19.59 -36.58 1.91
N ARG A 66 18.85 -35.49 2.14
CA ARG A 66 17.76 -35.42 3.12
C ARG A 66 16.38 -35.62 2.49
N PHE A 67 16.20 -35.15 1.26
CA PHE A 67 14.94 -35.20 0.51
C PHE A 67 15.18 -35.82 -0.89
N PRO A 68 15.36 -37.14 -0.96
CA PRO A 68 15.81 -37.81 -2.18
C PRO A 68 14.73 -37.94 -3.27
N THR A 69 13.44 -37.78 -2.94
CA THR A 69 12.33 -37.92 -3.90
C THR A 69 11.54 -36.61 -4.06
N ALA A 70 10.84 -36.46 -5.18
CA ALA A 70 10.00 -35.30 -5.45
C ALA A 70 8.88 -35.15 -4.40
N GLU A 71 8.31 -36.25 -3.94
CA GLU A 71 7.27 -36.26 -2.89
C GLU A 71 7.82 -35.81 -1.54
N ALA A 72 9.05 -36.23 -1.20
CA ALA A 72 9.71 -35.78 0.03
C ALA A 72 10.05 -34.28 -0.01
N GLN A 73 10.48 -33.79 -1.18
CA GLN A 73 10.74 -32.37 -1.41
C GLN A 73 9.46 -31.54 -1.29
N GLU A 74 8.36 -32.00 -1.89
CA GLU A 74 7.06 -31.32 -1.83
C GLU A 74 6.48 -31.33 -0.41
N ALA A 75 6.59 -32.45 0.32
CA ALA A 75 6.15 -32.53 1.71
C ALA A 75 6.90 -31.54 2.62
N GLU A 76 8.22 -31.43 2.46
CA GLU A 76 9.02 -30.47 3.23
C GLU A 76 8.73 -29.03 2.81
N ARG A 77 8.56 -28.76 1.51
CA ARG A 77 8.17 -27.45 1.00
C ARG A 77 6.85 -27.00 1.61
N LYS A 78 5.86 -27.89 1.69
CA LYS A 78 4.57 -27.64 2.34
C LYS A 78 4.72 -27.31 3.83
N ARG A 79 5.65 -27.95 4.55
CA ARG A 79 5.96 -27.61 5.96
C ARG A 79 6.55 -26.19 6.06
N LEU A 80 7.49 -25.84 5.19
CA LEU A 80 8.08 -24.50 5.13
C LEU A 80 7.03 -23.43 4.78
N PHE A 81 6.09 -23.73 3.89
CA PHE A 81 4.95 -22.86 3.58
C PHE A 81 4.06 -22.63 4.79
N GLY A 82 3.79 -23.67 5.59
CA GLY A 82 3.06 -23.51 6.86
C GLY A 82 3.71 -22.50 7.81
N ILE A 83 5.05 -22.45 7.86
CA ILE A 83 5.77 -21.42 8.64
C ILE A 83 5.51 -20.03 8.04
N ILE A 84 5.61 -19.87 6.71
CA ILE A 84 5.34 -18.58 6.05
C ILE A 84 3.89 -18.13 6.29
N GLU A 85 2.91 -19.01 6.18
CA GLU A 85 1.49 -18.74 6.42
C GLU A 85 1.21 -18.26 7.85
N GLU A 86 1.94 -18.79 8.83
CA GLU A 86 1.90 -18.30 10.21
C GLU A 86 2.64 -16.96 10.35
N LEU A 87 3.80 -16.80 9.72
CA LEU A 87 4.62 -15.59 9.77
C LEU A 87 3.89 -14.39 9.17
N VAL A 88 3.13 -14.54 8.08
CA VAL A 88 2.47 -13.39 7.43
C VAL A 88 1.30 -12.80 8.24
N LYS A 89 0.78 -13.54 9.24
CA LYS A 89 -0.30 -13.05 10.10
C LYS A 89 0.22 -11.96 11.03
N TRP A 90 -0.44 -10.79 11.03
CA TRP A 90 -0.04 -9.65 11.87
C TRP A 90 -0.03 -10.00 13.36
N GLU A 91 -1.00 -10.80 13.81
CA GLU A 91 -1.12 -11.27 15.19
C GLU A 91 0.11 -12.06 15.65
N ASN A 92 0.82 -12.72 14.73
CA ASN A 92 2.03 -13.48 15.01
C ASN A 92 3.32 -12.65 14.88
N SER A 93 3.24 -11.35 14.55
CA SER A 93 4.43 -10.50 14.37
C SER A 93 5.31 -10.36 15.62
N THR A 94 4.79 -10.67 16.80
CA THR A 94 5.53 -10.66 18.07
C THR A 94 5.46 -12.01 18.80
N ASN A 95 5.00 -13.06 18.10
CA ASN A 95 4.91 -14.40 18.66
C ASN A 95 6.29 -15.08 18.55
N GLU A 96 7.03 -15.13 19.66
CA GLU A 96 8.39 -15.70 19.71
C GLU A 96 8.45 -17.18 19.34
N GLU A 97 7.40 -17.98 19.54
CA GLU A 97 7.39 -19.39 19.12
C GLU A 97 7.44 -19.51 17.60
N VAL A 98 6.61 -18.72 16.90
CA VAL A 98 6.56 -18.69 15.43
C VAL A 98 7.85 -18.09 14.88
N LEU A 99 8.35 -17.01 15.48
CA LEU A 99 9.60 -16.38 15.06
C LEU A 99 10.81 -17.29 15.27
N GLU A 100 10.87 -18.05 16.37
CA GLU A 100 11.99 -18.96 16.63
C GLU A 100 11.98 -20.16 15.68
N ARG A 101 10.81 -20.71 15.32
CA ARG A 101 10.70 -21.71 14.25
C ARG A 101 11.30 -21.19 12.95
N ALA A 102 11.01 -19.94 12.58
CA ALA A 102 11.57 -19.34 11.38
C ALA A 102 13.09 -19.10 11.48
N ARG A 103 13.57 -18.56 12.60
CA ARG A 103 15.00 -18.34 12.88
C ARG A 103 15.79 -19.64 12.83
N ALA A 104 15.24 -20.74 13.33
CA ALA A 104 15.88 -22.05 13.29
C ALA A 104 16.10 -22.55 11.86
N GLU A 105 15.13 -22.39 10.95
CA GLU A 105 15.29 -22.77 9.53
C GLU A 105 16.31 -21.88 8.80
N ILE A 106 16.33 -20.58 9.13
CA ILE A 106 17.32 -19.64 8.60
C ILE A 106 18.73 -20.07 9.06
N ARG A 107 18.91 -20.38 10.35
CA ARG A 107 20.19 -20.90 10.90
C ARG A 107 20.58 -22.24 10.26
N ALA A 108 19.63 -23.15 10.03
CA ALA A 108 19.91 -24.41 9.36
C ALA A 108 20.38 -24.24 7.91
N SER A 109 19.88 -23.21 7.21
CA SER A 109 20.23 -22.93 5.81
C SER A 109 21.49 -22.06 5.65
N CYS A 110 21.76 -21.17 6.61
CA CYS A 110 22.86 -20.19 6.54
C CYS A 110 24.06 -20.54 7.43
N GLY A 111 23.88 -21.41 8.41
CA GLY A 111 24.83 -21.63 9.50
C GLY A 111 24.63 -20.65 10.68
N GLU A 112 25.52 -20.74 11.67
CA GLU A 112 25.45 -19.92 12.89
C GLU A 112 25.80 -18.44 12.64
N ALA A 113 26.67 -18.16 11.68
CA ALA A 113 26.99 -16.79 11.26
C ALA A 113 25.96 -16.33 10.23
N LEU A 114 24.89 -15.70 10.71
CA LEU A 114 23.81 -15.20 9.84
C LEU A 114 24.29 -14.06 8.94
N PRO A 115 23.91 -14.05 7.65
CA PRO A 115 24.32 -12.99 6.75
C PRO A 115 23.64 -11.67 7.09
N PRO A 116 24.33 -10.52 6.95
CA PRO A 116 23.70 -9.23 7.08
C PRO A 116 22.72 -8.99 5.94
N VAL A 117 21.56 -8.39 6.23
CA VAL A 117 20.62 -7.92 5.21
C VAL A 117 20.86 -6.43 4.97
N TYR A 118 20.90 -6.02 3.70
CA TYR A 118 21.09 -4.64 3.31
C TYR A 118 20.01 -4.15 2.35
N ASP A 119 19.40 -3.00 2.66
CA ASP A 119 18.47 -2.29 1.78
C ASP A 119 18.99 -0.87 1.44
N PRO A 120 19.51 -0.62 0.22
CA PRO A 120 20.03 0.69 -0.17
C PRO A 120 18.93 1.73 -0.45
N PHE A 121 17.66 1.32 -0.52
CA PHE A 121 16.48 2.16 -0.68
C PHE A 121 15.50 1.93 0.48
N SER A 122 16.04 1.92 1.70
CA SER A 122 15.32 1.48 2.90
C SER A 122 14.04 2.27 3.19
N GLY A 123 13.96 3.52 2.73
CA GLY A 123 12.77 4.36 2.85
C GLY A 123 12.24 4.37 4.28
N GLY A 124 11.00 3.88 4.43
CA GLY A 124 10.34 3.83 5.72
C GLY A 124 10.80 2.71 6.65
N GLY A 125 11.84 1.95 6.30
CA GLY A 125 12.52 0.91 7.09
C GLY A 125 11.86 -0.46 7.15
N SER A 126 10.92 -0.78 6.25
CA SER A 126 10.13 -2.04 6.31
C SER A 126 10.99 -3.30 6.19
N ILE A 127 11.91 -3.36 5.22
CA ILE A 127 12.73 -4.56 4.97
C ILE A 127 13.73 -4.77 6.13
N PRO A 128 14.54 -3.77 6.55
CA PRO A 128 15.43 -3.94 7.70
C PRO A 128 14.68 -4.30 9.01
N LEU A 129 13.49 -3.74 9.24
CA LEU A 129 12.67 -4.07 10.41
C LEU A 129 12.32 -5.55 10.47
N GLU A 130 11.89 -6.13 9.35
CA GLU A 130 11.49 -7.53 9.30
C GLU A 130 12.69 -8.47 9.28
N ALA A 131 13.84 -8.05 8.72
CA ALA A 131 15.09 -8.77 8.85
C ALA A 131 15.51 -8.90 10.33
N GLN A 132 15.45 -7.81 11.08
CA GLN A 132 15.75 -7.81 12.52
C GLN A 132 14.77 -8.69 13.31
N ARG A 133 13.49 -8.73 12.93
CA ARG A 133 12.48 -9.61 13.52
C ARG A 133 12.79 -11.09 13.31
N LEU A 134 13.35 -11.43 12.14
CA LEU A 134 13.86 -12.76 11.79
C LEU A 134 15.26 -13.05 12.37
N GLY A 135 15.79 -12.20 13.24
CA GLY A 135 17.07 -12.41 13.94
C GLY A 135 18.32 -12.07 13.13
N LEU A 136 18.17 -11.42 11.98
CA LEU A 136 19.28 -11.07 11.09
C LEU A 136 19.89 -9.72 11.49
N PRO A 137 21.21 -9.53 11.33
CA PRO A 137 21.81 -8.19 11.32
C PRO A 137 21.20 -7.37 10.17
N ALA A 138 20.55 -6.26 10.49
CA ALA A 138 19.75 -5.51 9.54
C ALA A 138 20.31 -4.11 9.28
N TYR A 139 20.73 -3.85 8.05
CA TYR A 139 21.33 -2.59 7.64
C TYR A 139 20.52 -1.96 6.50
N GLY A 140 20.59 -0.65 6.38
CA GLY A 140 20.00 0.04 5.24
C GLY A 140 20.47 1.47 5.10
N SER A 141 20.18 2.04 3.95
CA SER A 141 20.40 3.45 3.69
C SER A 141 19.24 4.08 2.96
N ASP A 142 19.13 5.40 3.08
CA ASP A 142 18.26 6.20 2.24
C ASP A 142 18.87 7.60 2.07
N LEU A 143 18.60 8.24 0.94
CA LEU A 143 19.06 9.61 0.70
C LEU A 143 18.32 10.62 1.60
N ASN A 144 17.06 10.34 1.92
CA ASN A 144 16.16 11.27 2.59
C ASN A 144 16.32 11.20 4.12
N PRO A 145 16.66 12.32 4.79
CA PRO A 145 16.90 12.33 6.23
C PRO A 145 15.65 11.99 7.06
N VAL A 146 14.44 12.24 6.54
CA VAL A 146 13.18 11.85 7.21
C VAL A 146 13.04 10.32 7.18
N ALA A 147 13.27 9.69 6.03
CA ALA A 147 13.27 8.23 5.89
C ALA A 147 14.30 7.58 6.83
N VAL A 148 15.53 8.08 6.83
CA VAL A 148 16.62 7.63 7.70
C VAL A 148 16.23 7.71 9.17
N MET A 149 15.68 8.84 9.63
CA MET A 149 15.29 9.00 11.03
C MET A 149 14.16 8.04 11.43
N ILE A 150 13.19 7.80 10.54
CA ILE A 150 12.14 6.78 10.75
C ILE A 150 12.78 5.39 10.89
N GLY A 151 13.69 5.01 9.99
CA GLY A 151 14.40 3.73 10.05
C GLY A 151 15.19 3.57 11.35
N LYS A 152 15.99 4.58 11.73
CA LYS A 152 16.73 4.61 13.00
C LYS A 152 15.81 4.41 14.21
N ALA A 153 14.67 5.09 14.25
CA ALA A 153 13.70 4.97 15.34
C ALA A 153 13.01 3.60 15.42
N MET A 154 13.04 2.81 14.35
CA MET A 154 12.46 1.48 14.33
C MET A 154 13.46 0.37 14.61
N ILE A 155 14.72 0.48 14.13
CA ILE A 155 15.67 -0.63 14.18
C ILE A 155 16.98 -0.34 14.94
N GLU A 156 17.35 0.93 15.15
CA GLU A 156 18.66 1.31 15.70
C GLU A 156 18.56 1.83 17.15
N ILE A 157 17.54 2.65 17.44
CA ILE A 157 17.30 3.21 18.78
C ILE A 157 16.76 2.15 19.75
N PRO A 158 15.70 1.37 19.40
CA PRO A 158 15.10 0.41 20.34
C PRO A 158 16.07 -0.62 20.94
N PRO A 159 16.96 -1.26 20.17
CA PRO A 159 17.88 -2.27 20.71
C PRO A 159 18.83 -1.75 21.79
N ARG A 160 19.16 -0.46 21.80
CA ARG A 160 20.09 0.15 22.77
C ARG A 160 19.54 0.21 24.19
N PHE A 161 18.21 0.25 24.30
CA PHE A 161 17.48 0.34 25.55
C PHE A 161 16.61 -0.89 25.79
N LYS A 162 16.94 -2.00 25.14
CA LYS A 162 16.25 -3.28 25.22
C LYS A 162 16.15 -3.75 26.69
N ASP A 163 14.95 -4.21 27.05
CA ASP A 163 14.59 -4.80 28.34
C ASP A 163 14.84 -3.89 29.56
N ARG A 164 15.08 -2.59 29.34
CA ARG A 164 15.24 -1.61 30.42
C ARG A 164 13.88 -1.18 30.97
N PRO A 165 13.74 -0.99 32.29
CA PRO A 165 12.57 -0.35 32.87
C PRO A 165 12.50 1.14 32.47
N PRO A 166 11.31 1.76 32.52
CA PRO A 166 11.17 3.19 32.29
C PRO A 166 11.86 3.97 33.40
N ILE A 167 12.29 5.19 33.11
CA ILE A 167 13.01 6.06 34.04
C ILE A 167 12.11 7.05 34.77
N HIS A 168 10.89 7.33 34.27
CA HIS A 168 10.01 8.34 34.89
C HIS A 168 9.72 8.07 36.38
N PRO A 169 9.49 9.11 37.21
CA PRO A 169 9.24 8.93 38.65
C PRO A 169 7.83 8.38 38.97
N GLY A 170 6.91 8.36 37.99
CA GLY A 170 5.55 7.86 38.16
C GLY A 170 5.42 6.34 38.37
N LEU A 171 4.19 5.88 38.66
CA LEU A 171 3.86 4.47 38.83
C LEU A 171 4.14 3.70 37.52
N LYS A 172 4.89 2.60 37.64
CA LYS A 172 5.24 1.72 36.52
C LYS A 172 4.05 0.89 36.08
N GLU A 173 3.81 0.78 34.78
CA GLU A 173 2.68 0.02 34.24
C GLU A 173 2.84 -1.50 34.45
N ARG A 174 4.08 -1.97 34.65
CA ARG A 174 4.41 -3.40 34.74
C ARG A 174 5.68 -3.65 35.55
N ASN A 175 5.84 -4.89 36.01
CA ASN A 175 7.03 -5.31 36.76
C ASN A 175 8.18 -5.78 35.86
N HIS A 176 7.86 -6.26 34.65
CA HIS A 176 8.83 -6.82 33.70
C HIS A 176 8.63 -6.18 32.34
N TYR A 177 9.74 -5.73 31.75
CA TYR A 177 9.77 -5.02 30.49
C TYR A 177 10.51 -5.85 29.45
N ARG A 178 9.92 -5.96 28.27
CA ARG A 178 10.52 -6.66 27.12
C ARG A 178 10.77 -5.70 25.98
N ASN A 179 11.85 -5.90 25.23
CA ASN A 179 12.21 -5.07 24.08
C ASN A 179 12.20 -3.58 24.46
N ALA A 180 11.49 -2.73 23.72
CA ALA A 180 11.43 -1.29 23.95
C ALA A 180 10.24 -0.83 24.82
N GLU A 181 9.64 -1.73 25.60
CA GLU A 181 8.45 -1.41 26.39
C GLU A 181 8.67 -0.32 27.44
N GLY A 182 9.86 -0.25 28.06
CA GLY A 182 10.20 0.80 29.03
C GLY A 182 10.33 2.16 28.34
N LEU A 183 11.04 2.20 27.21
CA LEU A 183 11.16 3.41 26.39
C LEU A 183 9.80 3.90 25.89
N ALA A 184 8.91 2.99 25.48
CA ALA A 184 7.55 3.34 25.07
C ALA A 184 6.73 3.98 26.21
N GLU A 185 6.85 3.46 27.43
CA GLU A 185 6.18 4.01 28.61
C GLU A 185 6.68 5.42 28.94
N ASP A 186 8.00 5.67 28.86
CA ASP A 186 8.56 7.01 29.03
C ASP A 186 8.09 7.99 27.93
N VAL A 187 8.02 7.56 26.66
CA VAL A 187 7.46 8.41 25.59
C VAL A 187 6.04 8.84 25.90
N LYS A 188 5.22 7.96 26.46
CA LYS A 188 3.86 8.29 26.91
C LYS A 188 3.89 9.26 28.11
N HIS A 189 4.71 8.98 29.13
CA HIS A 189 4.81 9.80 30.33
C HIS A 189 5.23 11.24 30.00
N TYR A 190 6.33 11.41 29.28
CA TYR A 190 6.83 12.74 28.92
C TYR A 190 5.95 13.42 27.86
N GLY A 191 5.23 12.65 27.03
CA GLY A 191 4.17 13.19 26.17
C GLY A 191 2.99 13.76 26.96
N GLU A 192 2.58 13.10 28.06
CA GLU A 192 1.56 13.59 28.99
C GLU A 192 2.05 14.87 29.71
N TRP A 193 3.28 14.87 30.20
CA TRP A 193 3.92 16.06 30.78
C TRP A 193 3.94 17.23 29.80
N MET A 194 4.36 17.01 28.55
CA MET A 194 4.35 18.04 27.50
C MET A 194 2.94 18.59 27.26
N ARG A 195 1.91 17.73 27.28
CA ARG A 195 0.52 18.16 27.11
C ARG A 195 0.07 19.09 28.23
N GLU A 196 0.42 18.78 29.47
CA GLU A 196 0.09 19.62 30.64
C GLU A 196 0.77 20.98 30.52
N ARG A 197 2.08 21.01 30.22
CA ARG A 197 2.82 22.27 29.99
C ARG A 197 2.27 23.08 28.83
N ALA A 198 1.87 22.42 27.75
CA ALA A 198 1.24 23.11 26.64
C ALA A 198 -0.13 23.69 27.03
N PHE A 199 -0.93 22.97 27.83
CA PHE A 199 -2.19 23.50 28.32
C PHE A 199 -2.00 24.77 29.16
N GLU A 200 -0.96 24.81 30.01
CA GLU A 200 -0.60 26.03 30.78
C GLU A 200 -0.27 27.22 29.86
N ARG A 201 0.47 26.97 28.76
CA ARG A 201 0.96 28.04 27.85
C ARG A 201 -0.09 28.52 26.86
N ILE A 202 -0.82 27.60 26.24
CA ILE A 202 -1.68 27.87 25.08
C ILE A 202 -3.12 27.39 25.26
N GLY A 203 -3.50 26.86 26.43
CA GLY A 203 -4.86 26.37 26.70
C GLY A 203 -5.94 27.46 26.54
N HIS A 204 -5.59 28.72 26.83
CA HIS A 204 -6.48 29.87 26.62
C HIS A 204 -6.85 30.11 25.14
N LEU A 205 -6.05 29.59 24.18
CA LEU A 205 -6.34 29.67 22.74
C LEU A 205 -7.37 28.63 22.27
N TYR A 206 -7.71 27.67 23.13
CA TYR A 206 -8.60 26.54 22.84
C TYR A 206 -9.72 26.43 23.89
N PRO A 207 -10.59 27.44 24.02
CA PRO A 207 -11.65 27.46 25.04
C PRO A 207 -12.67 26.34 24.81
N GLN A 208 -13.35 25.96 25.89
CA GLN A 208 -14.55 25.12 25.82
C GLN A 208 -15.73 25.92 25.25
N VAL A 209 -16.66 25.22 24.60
CA VAL A 209 -17.88 25.82 24.04
C VAL A 209 -19.09 25.49 24.91
N GLU A 210 -20.02 26.43 25.02
CA GLU A 210 -21.32 26.18 25.65
C GLU A 210 -22.22 25.36 24.73
N LEU A 211 -22.80 24.29 25.28
CA LEU A 211 -23.71 23.41 24.56
C LEU A 211 -25.17 23.87 24.72
N PRO A 212 -25.96 23.84 23.63
CA PRO A 212 -27.41 23.95 23.71
C PRO A 212 -28.03 22.88 24.63
N LYS A 213 -29.22 23.16 25.19
CA LYS A 213 -29.96 22.22 26.06
C LYS A 213 -30.22 20.87 25.41
N GLU A 214 -30.45 20.86 24.09
CA GLU A 214 -30.63 19.66 23.26
C GLU A 214 -29.41 18.71 23.26
N TYR A 215 -28.23 19.23 23.59
CA TYR A 215 -27.00 18.45 23.80
C TYR A 215 -26.68 18.18 25.28
N GLY A 216 -27.60 18.51 26.20
CA GLY A 216 -27.43 18.35 27.64
C GLY A 216 -27.04 19.62 28.39
N GLY A 217 -26.74 20.73 27.69
CA GLY A 217 -26.28 21.97 28.32
C GLY A 217 -24.85 21.89 28.88
N GLY A 218 -24.35 23.01 29.40
CA GLY A 218 -23.03 23.09 30.04
C GLY A 218 -21.88 23.38 29.07
N LYS A 219 -20.63 23.27 29.55
CA LYS A 219 -19.43 23.48 28.73
C LYS A 219 -18.88 22.15 28.23
N ALA A 220 -18.38 22.13 27.00
CA ALA A 220 -17.77 20.97 26.39
C ALA A 220 -16.46 21.28 25.67
N THR A 221 -15.58 20.29 25.62
CA THR A 221 -14.32 20.37 24.88
C THR A 221 -14.61 20.40 23.38
N VAL A 222 -14.03 21.39 22.70
CA VAL A 222 -14.10 21.46 21.24
C VAL A 222 -13.20 20.39 20.62
N ILE A 223 -13.72 19.70 19.61
CA ILE A 223 -13.01 18.71 18.82
C ILE A 223 -12.40 19.36 17.58
N ALA A 224 -13.18 20.18 16.89
CA ALA A 224 -12.74 20.90 15.71
C ALA A 224 -13.54 22.19 15.47
N TRP A 225 -12.87 23.20 14.92
CA TRP A 225 -13.48 24.38 14.32
C TRP A 225 -13.53 24.19 12.80
N ILE A 226 -14.71 24.39 12.20
CA ILE A 226 -14.89 24.26 10.76
C ILE A 226 -14.80 25.65 10.14
N TRP A 227 -13.85 25.81 9.23
CA TRP A 227 -13.54 27.07 8.57
C TRP A 227 -13.80 26.97 7.07
N ALA A 228 -14.09 28.10 6.44
CA ALA A 228 -14.00 28.28 5.00
C ALA A 228 -13.08 29.44 4.67
N ARG A 229 -12.29 29.29 3.61
CA ARG A 229 -11.56 30.40 3.00
C ARG A 229 -12.55 31.38 2.40
N THR A 230 -12.18 32.65 2.35
CA THR A 230 -13.00 33.72 1.77
C THR A 230 -12.24 34.47 0.71
N VAL A 231 -12.96 35.03 -0.26
CA VAL A 231 -12.43 36.03 -1.20
C VAL A 231 -13.39 37.20 -1.28
N PRO A 232 -12.92 38.42 -1.64
CA PRO A 232 -13.81 39.53 -1.93
C PRO A 232 -14.86 39.13 -2.97
N SER A 233 -16.07 39.69 -2.88
CA SER A 233 -17.07 39.47 -3.94
C SER A 233 -16.53 39.99 -5.28
N PRO A 234 -16.69 39.23 -6.38
CA PRO A 234 -16.35 39.72 -7.72
C PRO A 234 -17.34 40.77 -8.22
N ASP A 235 -18.50 40.91 -7.56
CA ASP A 235 -19.48 41.95 -7.85
C ASP A 235 -19.02 43.29 -7.21
N PRO A 236 -18.81 44.35 -8.01
CA PRO A 236 -18.39 45.66 -7.51
C PRO A 236 -19.28 46.23 -6.41
N ALA A 237 -20.58 45.92 -6.39
CA ALA A 237 -21.51 46.42 -5.37
C ALA A 237 -21.21 45.85 -3.96
N PHE A 238 -20.53 44.71 -3.90
CA PHE A 238 -20.20 43.98 -2.68
C PHE A 238 -18.70 43.69 -2.57
N ALA A 239 -17.84 44.43 -3.27
CA ALA A 239 -16.40 44.18 -3.32
C ALA A 239 -15.70 44.26 -1.95
N ASP A 240 -16.33 44.93 -0.99
CA ASP A 240 -15.94 45.03 0.41
C ASP A 240 -16.31 43.80 1.26
N VAL A 241 -17.13 42.89 0.73
CA VAL A 241 -17.62 41.71 1.45
C VAL A 241 -16.74 40.50 1.17
N GLN A 242 -16.24 39.88 2.22
CA GLN A 242 -15.55 38.59 2.17
C GLN A 242 -16.55 37.44 2.09
N VAL A 243 -16.50 36.71 0.97
CA VAL A 243 -17.48 35.66 0.65
C VAL A 243 -16.83 34.28 0.80
N PRO A 244 -17.45 33.34 1.53
CA PRO A 244 -16.90 32.00 1.73
C PRO A 244 -16.92 31.17 0.44
N ILE A 245 -15.79 30.53 0.16
CA ILE A 245 -15.66 29.50 -0.87
C ILE A 245 -15.64 28.14 -0.16
N ALA A 246 -16.79 27.49 -0.07
CA ALA A 246 -16.96 26.22 0.64
C ALA A 246 -17.34 25.12 -0.36
N SER A 247 -16.68 23.98 -0.29
CA SER A 247 -17.01 22.81 -1.11
C SER A 247 -18.15 21.98 -0.54
N SER A 248 -18.46 22.15 0.75
CA SER A 248 -19.62 21.57 1.40
C SER A 248 -19.99 22.36 2.65
N PHE A 249 -21.26 22.33 3.03
CA PHE A 249 -21.77 22.77 4.32
C PHE A 249 -22.22 21.59 5.21
N LEU A 250 -22.00 20.34 4.77
CA LEU A 250 -22.46 19.15 5.49
C LEU A 250 -21.50 18.76 6.62
N LEU A 251 -22.01 18.65 7.85
CA LEU A 251 -21.26 18.28 9.06
C LEU A 251 -21.48 16.82 9.48
N SER A 252 -22.66 16.27 9.22
CA SER A 252 -22.98 14.84 9.43
C SER A 252 -23.85 14.35 8.29
N SER A 253 -23.47 13.22 7.69
CA SER A 253 -24.24 12.55 6.64
C SER A 253 -24.87 11.24 7.11
N LYS A 254 -24.90 10.98 8.42
CA LYS A 254 -25.51 9.76 8.97
C LYS A 254 -27.02 9.84 8.81
N LYS A 255 -27.61 8.78 8.24
CA LYS A 255 -29.07 8.70 8.00
C LYS A 255 -29.84 8.93 9.29
N GLY A 256 -30.77 9.90 9.27
CA GLY A 256 -31.59 10.29 10.42
C GLY A 256 -30.85 11.11 11.50
N LYS A 257 -29.60 11.49 11.26
CA LYS A 257 -28.75 12.33 12.12
C LYS A 257 -27.93 13.29 11.26
N GLU A 258 -28.53 13.77 10.18
CA GLU A 258 -27.94 14.75 9.28
C GLU A 258 -27.79 16.09 10.00
N VAL A 259 -26.64 16.73 9.80
CA VAL A 259 -26.34 18.05 10.37
C VAL A 259 -25.60 18.87 9.33
N TRP A 260 -25.98 20.13 9.14
CA TRP A 260 -25.39 21.02 8.15
C TRP A 260 -25.41 22.49 8.59
N VAL A 261 -24.57 23.29 7.95
CA VAL A 261 -24.47 24.74 8.16
C VAL A 261 -25.38 25.47 7.18
N GLU A 262 -26.32 26.25 7.69
CA GLU A 262 -27.16 27.17 6.93
C GLU A 262 -26.51 28.57 6.93
N PRO A 263 -26.07 29.10 5.77
CA PRO A 263 -25.66 30.49 5.65
C PRO A 263 -26.87 31.42 5.66
N ILE A 264 -26.86 32.42 6.55
CA ILE A 264 -27.84 33.50 6.62
C ILE A 264 -27.18 34.75 6.05
N VAL A 265 -27.69 35.21 4.91
CA VAL A 265 -27.13 36.35 4.17
C VAL A 265 -28.00 37.58 4.38
N ASP A 266 -27.41 38.63 4.95
CA ASP A 266 -28.01 39.97 4.99
C ASP A 266 -27.34 40.86 3.95
N ARG A 267 -28.09 41.25 2.91
CA ARG A 267 -27.58 42.07 1.81
C ARG A 267 -27.51 43.56 2.16
N GLN A 268 -28.31 44.01 3.13
CA GLN A 268 -28.31 45.41 3.57
C GLN A 268 -27.13 45.67 4.50
N GLU A 269 -26.97 44.81 5.49
CA GLU A 269 -25.85 44.86 6.44
C GLU A 269 -24.55 44.28 5.87
N LYS A 270 -24.62 43.68 4.67
CA LYS A 270 -23.49 43.03 4.00
C LYS A 270 -22.80 41.97 4.86
N THR A 271 -23.57 41.24 5.67
CA THR A 271 -23.05 40.21 6.57
C THR A 271 -23.50 38.81 6.17
N ILE A 272 -22.69 37.82 6.56
CA ILE A 272 -23.01 36.40 6.45
C ILE A 272 -22.84 35.80 7.84
N THR A 273 -23.92 35.23 8.38
CA THR A 273 -23.91 34.52 9.66
C THR A 273 -24.30 33.05 9.46
N TRP A 274 -24.09 32.22 10.49
CA TRP A 274 -24.17 30.77 10.35
C TRP A 274 -25.13 30.18 11.37
N ARG A 275 -26.02 29.29 10.91
CA ARG A 275 -26.92 28.52 11.78
C ARG A 275 -26.70 27.03 11.58
N ILE A 276 -26.73 26.25 12.65
CA ILE A 276 -26.67 24.79 12.59
C ILE A 276 -28.09 24.24 12.41
N ARG A 277 -28.27 23.35 11.44
CA ARG A 277 -29.55 22.68 11.14
C ARG A 277 -29.41 21.18 11.40
N HIS A 278 -30.43 20.62 12.05
CA HIS A 278 -30.58 19.18 12.28
C HIS A 278 -31.67 18.62 11.36
N GLY A 279 -31.35 17.55 10.63
CA GLY A 279 -32.22 17.01 9.59
C GLY A 279 -32.37 17.95 8.39
N GLY A 280 -33.46 17.78 7.65
CA GLY A 280 -33.78 18.56 6.46
C GLY A 280 -34.40 17.69 5.36
N THR A 281 -34.95 18.33 4.33
CA THR A 281 -35.44 17.62 3.14
C THR A 281 -34.28 17.06 2.32
N LYS A 282 -34.56 16.14 1.39
CA LYS A 282 -33.52 15.59 0.51
C LYS A 282 -32.85 16.69 -0.32
N GLU A 283 -33.62 17.69 -0.74
CA GLU A 283 -33.17 18.83 -1.53
C GLU A 283 -32.27 19.76 -0.69
N GLU A 284 -32.65 20.04 0.56
CA GLU A 284 -31.82 20.84 1.48
C GLU A 284 -30.46 20.18 1.71
N ILE A 285 -30.45 18.88 1.99
CA ILE A 285 -29.22 18.13 2.23
C ILE A 285 -28.38 18.01 0.95
N ALA A 286 -29.01 17.86 -0.22
CA ALA A 286 -28.31 17.86 -1.50
C ALA A 286 -27.62 19.21 -1.76
N LYS A 287 -28.32 20.33 -1.52
CA LYS A 287 -27.76 21.67 -1.64
C LYS A 287 -26.65 21.94 -0.63
N ALA A 288 -26.82 21.49 0.62
CA ALA A 288 -25.78 21.61 1.64
C ALA A 288 -24.50 20.84 1.27
N LYS A 289 -24.62 19.68 0.58
CA LYS A 289 -23.46 18.93 0.10
C LYS A 289 -22.61 19.72 -0.89
N GLU A 290 -23.22 20.59 -1.69
CA GLU A 290 -22.55 21.38 -2.73
C GLU A 290 -21.86 22.64 -2.18
N GLY A 291 -22.25 23.11 -0.99
CA GLY A 291 -21.68 24.33 -0.41
C GLY A 291 -21.94 25.56 -1.30
N THR A 292 -20.88 26.28 -1.66
CA THR A 292 -20.91 27.35 -2.68
C THR A 292 -20.35 26.90 -4.03
N LYS A 293 -20.08 25.61 -4.21
CA LYS A 293 -19.43 25.06 -5.38
C LYS A 293 -20.35 25.09 -6.60
N ALA A 294 -19.84 25.53 -7.74
CA ALA A 294 -20.57 25.60 -9.01
C ALA A 294 -20.04 24.60 -10.06
N GLY A 295 -19.03 23.79 -9.72
CA GLY A 295 -18.45 22.80 -10.63
C GLY A 295 -17.14 22.20 -10.12
N ARG A 296 -16.40 21.54 -11.02
CA ARG A 296 -15.06 21.01 -10.73
C ARG A 296 -14.06 22.16 -10.48
N GLY A 297 -12.98 21.88 -9.74
CA GLY A 297 -11.94 22.86 -9.43
C GLY A 297 -12.41 23.96 -8.48
N ALA A 298 -11.90 25.18 -8.68
CA ALA A 298 -12.17 26.37 -7.86
C ALA A 298 -13.29 27.24 -8.43
N ASN A 299 -14.39 26.62 -8.88
CA ASN A 299 -15.57 27.33 -9.38
C ASN A 299 -16.60 27.44 -8.26
N PHE A 300 -16.93 28.68 -7.86
CA PHE A 300 -17.89 28.95 -6.78
C PHE A 300 -18.92 29.99 -7.18
N ARG A 301 -19.93 30.17 -6.34
CA ARG A 301 -20.94 31.22 -6.45
C ARG A 301 -20.87 32.14 -5.23
N CYS A 302 -20.92 33.44 -5.46
CA CYS A 302 -21.03 34.43 -4.41
C CYS A 302 -22.38 34.28 -3.69
N LEU A 303 -22.37 34.04 -2.37
CA LEU A 303 -23.60 33.91 -1.58
C LEU A 303 -24.42 35.20 -1.52
N VAL A 304 -23.76 36.35 -1.62
CA VAL A 304 -24.40 37.67 -1.52
C VAL A 304 -25.05 38.06 -2.85
N SER A 305 -24.25 38.21 -3.90
CA SER A 305 -24.73 38.67 -5.22
C SER A 305 -25.23 37.55 -6.12
N GLY A 306 -24.79 36.31 -5.91
CA GLY A 306 -25.03 35.20 -6.84
C GLY A 306 -24.06 35.16 -8.02
N ALA A 307 -23.11 36.10 -8.13
CA ALA A 307 -22.11 36.14 -9.19
C ALA A 307 -21.18 34.92 -9.17
N ALA A 308 -20.69 34.51 -10.33
CA ALA A 308 -19.72 33.43 -10.44
C ALA A 308 -18.34 33.89 -9.93
N ILE A 309 -17.71 33.05 -9.11
CA ILE A 309 -16.34 33.21 -8.62
C ILE A 309 -15.49 32.18 -9.38
N ALA A 310 -14.82 32.63 -10.43
CA ALA A 310 -14.03 31.77 -11.30
C ALA A 310 -12.65 31.42 -10.71
N PRO A 311 -12.03 30.28 -11.09
CA PRO A 311 -10.74 29.84 -10.56
C PRO A 311 -9.62 30.88 -10.64
N ASP A 312 -9.54 31.61 -11.75
CA ASP A 312 -8.47 32.61 -11.92
C ASP A 312 -8.68 33.84 -11.05
N TYR A 313 -9.94 34.19 -10.73
CA TYR A 313 -10.23 35.21 -9.72
C TYR A 313 -9.75 34.75 -8.34
N VAL A 314 -10.03 33.51 -7.95
CA VAL A 314 -9.57 32.94 -6.65
C VAL A 314 -8.04 32.92 -6.58
N LYS A 315 -7.35 32.46 -7.63
CA LYS A 315 -5.88 32.47 -7.70
C LYS A 315 -5.32 33.89 -7.56
N ARG A 316 -5.89 34.85 -8.29
CA ARG A 316 -5.47 36.25 -8.24
C ARG A 316 -5.65 36.85 -6.84
N MET A 317 -6.81 36.67 -6.21
CA MET A 317 -7.06 37.13 -4.84
C MET A 317 -6.10 36.47 -3.83
N GLY A 318 -5.81 35.18 -3.99
CA GLY A 318 -4.81 34.49 -3.17
C GLY A 318 -3.41 35.10 -3.31
N ARG A 319 -2.93 35.30 -4.53
CA ARG A 319 -1.61 35.91 -4.82
C ARG A 319 -1.51 37.37 -4.37
N GLU A 320 -2.61 38.11 -4.41
CA GLU A 320 -2.69 39.49 -3.90
C GLU A 320 -2.83 39.56 -2.37
N GLY A 321 -2.85 38.41 -1.66
CA GLY A 321 -3.00 38.37 -0.19
C GLY A 321 -4.40 38.73 0.32
N LYS A 322 -5.41 38.71 -0.56
CA LYS A 322 -6.80 39.11 -0.24
C LYS A 322 -7.70 37.94 0.15
N MET A 323 -7.16 36.72 0.20
CA MET A 323 -7.88 35.55 0.66
C MET A 323 -7.95 35.54 2.19
N GLY A 324 -9.15 35.51 2.74
CA GLY A 324 -9.40 35.46 4.18
C GLY A 324 -9.92 34.10 4.64
N GLN A 325 -10.51 34.07 5.83
CA GLN A 325 -11.18 32.90 6.39
C GLN A 325 -12.33 33.29 7.33
N THR A 326 -13.35 32.42 7.41
CA THR A 326 -14.50 32.58 8.30
C THR A 326 -14.85 31.25 8.95
N MET A 327 -15.19 31.28 10.25
CA MET A 327 -15.61 30.09 10.99
C MET A 327 -17.08 29.82 10.69
N MET A 328 -17.42 28.60 10.29
CA MET A 328 -18.76 28.18 9.91
C MET A 328 -19.46 27.37 10.99
N ALA A 329 -18.71 26.59 11.79
CA ALA A 329 -19.25 25.76 12.86
C ALA A 329 -18.18 25.37 13.90
N ILE A 330 -18.65 24.98 15.08
CA ILE A 330 -17.86 24.36 16.16
C ILE A 330 -18.38 22.95 16.38
N VAL A 331 -17.50 21.95 16.37
CA VAL A 331 -17.82 20.56 16.69
C VAL A 331 -17.25 20.23 18.07
N ALA A 332 -18.08 19.79 19.00
CA ALA A 332 -17.69 19.53 20.38
C ALA A 332 -18.03 18.10 20.83
N GLU A 333 -17.41 17.69 21.93
CA GLU A 333 -17.75 16.45 22.63
C GLU A 333 -19.18 16.57 23.19
N GLY A 334 -20.05 15.62 22.82
CA GLY A 334 -21.40 15.51 23.36
C GLY A 334 -21.61 14.19 24.08
N ASN A 335 -22.77 14.04 24.74
CA ASN A 335 -23.12 12.81 25.41
C ASN A 335 -23.43 11.70 24.39
N ARG A 336 -22.47 10.78 24.17
CA ARG A 336 -22.53 9.63 23.23
C ARG A 336 -22.57 10.00 21.73
N SER A 337 -22.54 11.27 21.37
CA SER A 337 -22.51 11.76 19.98
C SER A 337 -21.72 13.07 19.87
N ARG A 338 -21.48 13.53 18.64
CA ARG A 338 -20.90 14.87 18.40
C ARG A 338 -21.97 15.94 18.60
N ALA A 339 -21.59 17.01 19.28
CA ALA A 339 -22.39 18.23 19.36
C ALA A 339 -21.92 19.23 18.29
N TYR A 340 -22.87 19.93 17.68
CA TYR A 340 -22.60 20.90 16.62
C TYR A 340 -23.19 22.25 17.03
N VAL A 341 -22.36 23.29 17.07
CA VAL A 341 -22.73 24.62 17.55
C VAL A 341 -22.34 25.67 16.51
N ALA A 342 -23.14 26.73 16.41
CA ALA A 342 -22.79 27.87 15.58
C ALA A 342 -21.53 28.58 16.12
N PRO A 343 -20.74 29.24 15.27
CA PRO A 343 -19.63 30.10 15.71
C PRO A 343 -20.14 31.19 16.66
N ASN A 344 -19.30 31.58 17.62
CA ASN A 344 -19.53 32.76 18.45
C ASN A 344 -18.29 33.67 18.40
N ASP A 345 -18.49 34.94 18.80
CA ASP A 345 -17.46 35.97 18.66
C ASP A 345 -16.20 35.68 19.51
N GLU A 346 -16.37 35.03 20.66
CA GLU A 346 -15.25 34.65 21.53
C GLU A 346 -14.29 33.69 20.83
N HIS A 347 -14.80 32.58 20.30
CA HIS A 347 -13.97 31.58 19.61
C HIS A 347 -13.33 32.13 18.33
N VAL A 348 -14.05 32.98 17.58
CA VAL A 348 -13.51 33.64 16.38
C VAL A 348 -12.37 34.59 16.77
N ARG A 349 -12.59 35.45 17.75
CA ARG A 349 -11.59 36.42 18.21
C ARG A 349 -10.33 35.73 18.70
N ILE A 350 -10.46 34.75 19.60
CA ILE A 350 -9.31 33.99 20.16
C ILE A 350 -8.49 33.32 19.05
N ALA A 351 -9.13 32.78 18.01
CA ALA A 351 -8.42 32.15 16.90
C ALA A 351 -7.51 33.13 16.13
N PHE A 352 -7.91 34.40 16.01
CA PHE A 352 -7.15 35.46 15.34
C PHE A 352 -6.21 36.26 16.25
N GLU A 353 -6.33 36.11 17.58
CA GLU A 353 -5.42 36.73 18.55
C GLU A 353 -4.04 36.06 18.60
N ALA A 354 -3.97 34.78 18.20
CA ALA A 354 -2.72 34.02 18.17
C ALA A 354 -1.72 34.62 17.19
N LYS A 355 -0.47 34.78 17.62
CA LYS A 355 0.63 35.29 16.80
C LYS A 355 1.85 34.38 16.93
N PRO A 356 2.27 33.69 15.86
CA PRO A 356 3.44 32.83 15.92
C PRO A 356 4.72 33.65 15.87
N ASP A 357 5.68 33.32 16.74
CA ASP A 357 7.02 33.93 16.71
C ASP A 357 7.89 33.40 15.56
N TRP A 358 7.51 32.26 14.99
CA TRP A 358 8.24 31.60 13.92
C TRP A 358 7.30 30.81 13.01
N LYS A 359 7.63 30.72 11.71
CA LYS A 359 6.99 29.81 10.76
C LYS A 359 8.02 29.23 9.79
N PRO A 360 7.80 28.02 9.23
CA PRO A 360 8.66 27.49 8.17
C PRO A 360 8.65 28.36 6.90
N GLU A 361 9.83 28.77 6.44
CA GLU A 361 10.00 29.60 5.24
C GLU A 361 10.39 28.78 3.99
N THR A 362 10.59 27.46 4.14
CA THR A 362 10.94 26.57 3.02
C THR A 362 9.86 26.67 1.94
N PRO A 363 10.23 26.95 0.67
CA PRO A 363 9.27 27.09 -0.41
C PRO A 363 8.62 25.75 -0.75
N LEU A 364 7.35 25.80 -1.10
CA LEU A 364 6.65 24.66 -1.69
C LEU A 364 7.10 24.48 -3.15
N PRO A 365 7.24 23.22 -3.62
CA PRO A 365 7.66 22.95 -4.99
C PRO A 365 6.58 23.39 -5.98
N ASN A 366 7.02 23.77 -7.18
CA ASN A 366 6.13 24.12 -8.28
C ASN A 366 5.71 22.86 -9.09
N ASP A 367 5.29 21.79 -8.40
CA ASP A 367 4.77 20.59 -9.05
C ASP A 367 3.24 20.60 -9.07
N MET A 368 2.67 21.05 -10.18
CA MET A 368 1.21 21.12 -10.37
C MET A 368 0.51 19.75 -10.39
N ARG A 369 1.23 18.63 -10.34
CA ARG A 369 0.65 17.28 -10.23
C ARG A 369 0.36 16.88 -8.78
N ALA A 370 1.13 17.43 -7.82
CA ALA A 370 1.05 17.04 -6.40
C ALA A 370 0.86 18.22 -5.43
N PHE A 371 1.19 19.45 -5.82
CA PHE A 371 1.14 20.63 -4.97
C PHE A 371 0.26 21.70 -5.62
N TRP A 372 -0.95 21.90 -5.10
CA TRP A 372 -1.94 22.81 -5.71
C TRP A 372 -2.11 24.12 -4.96
N THR A 373 -1.38 24.32 -3.87
CA THR A 373 -1.50 25.48 -2.99
C THR A 373 -0.73 26.72 -3.48
N PRO A 374 0.45 26.63 -4.14
CA PRO A 374 1.21 27.82 -4.56
C PRO A 374 0.44 28.77 -5.50
N PRO A 375 -0.36 28.29 -6.48
CA PRO A 375 -1.17 29.18 -7.32
C PRO A 375 -2.14 30.08 -6.55
N TYR A 376 -2.48 29.75 -5.30
CA TYR A 376 -3.41 30.46 -4.43
C TYR A 376 -2.71 31.29 -3.34
N GLY A 377 -1.40 31.52 -3.46
CA GLY A 377 -0.65 32.40 -2.54
C GLY A 377 -0.07 31.69 -1.31
N LEU A 378 -0.26 30.38 -1.16
CA LEU A 378 0.41 29.59 -0.11
C LEU A 378 1.70 29.02 -0.69
N THR A 379 2.82 29.75 -0.54
CA THR A 379 4.07 29.49 -1.27
C THR A 379 5.14 28.84 -0.41
N THR A 380 4.97 28.81 0.91
CA THR A 380 5.87 28.14 1.86
C THR A 380 5.14 27.07 2.66
N PHE A 381 5.87 26.13 3.27
CA PHE A 381 5.28 25.14 4.17
C PHE A 381 4.59 25.78 5.39
N GLY A 382 5.06 26.94 5.85
CA GLY A 382 4.42 27.68 6.94
C GLY A 382 3.03 28.21 6.57
N ASP A 383 2.80 28.56 5.31
CA ASP A 383 1.49 29.07 4.85
C ASP A 383 0.40 27.99 4.83
N LEU A 384 0.76 26.72 5.04
CA LEU A 384 -0.20 25.63 5.14
C LEU A 384 -0.93 25.62 6.50
N PHE A 385 -0.50 26.41 7.47
CA PHE A 385 -1.02 26.44 8.83
C PHE A 385 -1.68 27.79 9.14
N THR A 386 -2.66 27.79 10.03
CA THR A 386 -3.15 29.05 10.63
C THR A 386 -2.17 29.54 11.69
N ASP A 387 -2.22 30.83 12.02
CA ASP A 387 -1.38 31.43 13.08
C ASP A 387 -1.53 30.69 14.42
N ARG A 388 -2.77 30.33 14.80
CA ARG A 388 -3.04 29.53 16.00
C ARG A 388 -2.43 28.13 15.94
N GLN A 389 -2.47 27.45 14.79
CA GLN A 389 -1.82 26.15 14.61
C GLN A 389 -0.29 26.26 14.71
N LEU A 390 0.29 27.32 14.15
CA LEU A 390 1.74 27.59 14.24
C LEU A 390 2.17 27.85 15.70
N VAL A 391 1.41 28.63 16.46
CA VAL A 391 1.67 28.85 17.90
C VAL A 391 1.68 27.52 18.66
N ALA A 392 0.74 26.62 18.38
CA ALA A 392 0.71 25.30 19.02
C ALA A 392 1.92 24.44 18.65
N LEU A 393 2.26 24.34 17.37
CA LEU A 393 3.40 23.54 16.90
C LEU A 393 4.75 24.09 17.39
N ASN A 394 4.89 25.42 17.47
CA ASN A 394 6.07 26.06 18.07
C ASN A 394 6.17 25.71 19.55
N THR A 395 5.07 25.84 20.30
CA THR A 395 5.02 25.50 21.73
C THR A 395 5.41 24.04 21.96
N PHE A 396 4.89 23.10 21.17
CA PHE A 396 5.27 21.70 21.29
C PHE A 396 6.74 21.46 20.95
N SER A 397 7.26 22.11 19.89
CA SER A 397 8.66 21.98 19.49
C SER A 397 9.62 22.48 20.58
N ASP A 398 9.28 23.58 21.24
CA ASP A 398 10.08 24.15 22.32
C ASP A 398 10.01 23.24 23.57
N LEU A 399 8.82 22.71 23.88
CA LEU A 399 8.64 21.76 24.98
C LEU A 399 9.38 20.44 24.83
N VAL A 400 9.74 19.99 23.61
CA VAL A 400 10.60 18.80 23.46
C VAL A 400 12.00 19.05 24.01
N HIS A 401 12.54 20.26 23.84
CA HIS A 401 13.86 20.60 24.37
C HIS A 401 13.84 20.63 25.90
N GLU A 402 12.78 21.18 26.50
CA GLU A 402 12.58 21.18 27.96
C GLU A 402 12.32 19.77 28.49
N ALA A 403 11.53 18.96 27.78
CA ALA A 403 11.30 17.56 28.14
C ALA A 403 12.61 16.80 28.15
N ARG A 404 13.52 17.02 27.18
CA ARG A 404 14.83 16.37 27.14
C ARG A 404 15.64 16.65 28.40
N GLU A 405 15.67 17.89 28.86
CA GLU A 405 16.38 18.26 30.09
C GLU A 405 15.78 17.56 31.32
N GLU A 406 14.46 17.43 31.38
CA GLU A 406 13.78 16.73 32.48
C GLU A 406 14.03 15.22 32.44
N ILE A 407 13.95 14.61 31.25
CA ILE A 407 14.25 13.19 31.03
C ILE A 407 15.68 12.87 31.45
N GLU A 408 16.65 13.72 31.14
CA GLU A 408 18.05 13.50 31.53
C GLU A 408 18.23 13.52 33.05
N LYS A 409 17.57 14.45 33.76
CA LYS A 409 17.57 14.48 35.24
C LYS A 409 16.94 13.23 35.83
N ASP A 410 15.77 12.83 35.33
CA ASP A 410 15.07 11.64 35.80
C ASP A 410 15.87 10.37 35.50
N ALA A 411 16.53 10.29 34.35
CA ALA A 411 17.39 9.19 33.98
C ALA A 411 18.58 9.06 34.95
N LEU A 412 19.22 10.17 35.32
CA LEU A 412 20.28 10.18 36.33
C LEU A 412 19.75 9.75 37.70
N ALA A 413 18.58 10.24 38.11
CA ALA A 413 17.94 9.86 39.37
C ALA A 413 17.54 8.37 39.40
N ALA A 414 17.15 7.81 38.26
CA ALA A 414 16.88 6.40 38.05
C ALA A 414 18.14 5.52 37.94
N GLY A 415 19.33 6.12 38.02
CA GLY A 415 20.62 5.42 38.05
C GLY A 415 21.24 5.12 36.68
N LEU A 416 20.79 5.76 35.60
CA LEU A 416 21.49 5.68 34.32
C LEU A 416 22.84 6.41 34.40
N SER A 417 23.81 5.91 33.64
CA SER A 417 25.18 6.46 33.60
C SER A 417 25.16 7.94 33.18
N PRO A 418 25.97 8.81 33.82
CA PRO A 418 26.18 10.19 33.40
C PRO A 418 27.11 10.34 32.17
N ASP A 419 27.38 9.25 31.46
CA ASP A 419 28.15 9.23 30.22
C ASP A 419 27.62 10.28 29.22
N PRO A 420 28.45 11.25 28.79
CA PRO A 420 28.04 12.33 27.89
C PRO A 420 27.94 11.88 26.42
N THR A 421 28.26 10.63 26.09
CA THR A 421 28.19 10.10 24.73
C THR A 421 26.75 10.22 24.18
N PRO A 422 26.54 10.95 23.07
CA PRO A 422 25.22 11.19 22.53
C PRO A 422 24.66 9.94 21.85
N LEU A 423 23.34 9.92 21.64
CA LEU A 423 22.62 8.84 20.99
C LEU A 423 23.21 8.53 19.60
N ARG A 424 23.47 9.53 18.78
CA ARG A 424 24.01 9.32 17.42
C ARG A 424 25.38 8.61 17.38
N GLU A 425 26.15 8.66 18.46
CA GLU A 425 27.51 8.08 18.55
C GLU A 425 27.55 6.74 19.31
N GLY A 426 26.39 6.12 19.55
CA GLY A 426 26.34 4.82 20.25
C GLY A 426 26.01 4.92 21.75
N GLY A 427 25.79 6.11 22.29
CA GLY A 427 25.55 6.31 23.72
C GLY A 427 24.34 5.55 24.27
N THR A 428 24.43 5.13 25.54
CA THR A 428 23.33 4.46 26.27
C THR A 428 23.10 5.03 27.68
N GLY A 429 23.80 6.10 28.05
CA GLY A 429 23.65 6.85 29.30
C GLY A 429 22.42 7.76 29.34
N ALA A 430 22.32 8.58 30.38
CA ALA A 430 21.17 9.47 30.63
C ALA A 430 20.89 10.43 29.46
N ARG A 431 21.94 11.08 28.92
CA ARG A 431 21.84 11.97 27.75
C ARG A 431 21.28 11.24 26.53
N ALA A 432 21.84 10.08 26.18
CA ALA A 432 21.41 9.32 25.01
C ALA A 432 19.96 8.82 25.16
N TYR A 433 19.55 8.46 26.38
CA TYR A 433 18.17 8.09 26.69
C TYR A 433 17.21 9.27 26.48
N ALA A 434 17.58 10.44 26.99
CA ALA A 434 16.79 11.67 26.81
C ALA A 434 16.65 12.05 25.33
N GLU A 435 17.75 12.00 24.58
CA GLU A 435 17.76 12.19 23.14
C GLU A 435 16.85 11.17 22.41
N ALA A 436 16.83 9.91 22.85
CA ALA A 436 15.99 8.87 22.25
C ALA A 436 14.49 9.15 22.44
N VAL A 437 14.06 9.50 23.66
CA VAL A 437 12.67 9.88 23.92
C VAL A 437 12.28 11.12 23.11
N SER A 438 13.17 12.12 22.99
CA SER A 438 12.92 13.31 22.18
C SER A 438 12.65 13.01 20.69
N VAL A 439 13.27 11.97 20.12
CA VAL A 439 12.99 11.55 18.73
C VAL A 439 11.52 11.16 18.56
N TYR A 440 10.98 10.33 19.46
CA TYR A 440 9.59 9.89 19.38
C TYR A 440 8.60 11.01 19.70
N LEU A 441 8.94 11.93 20.60
CA LEU A 441 8.15 13.15 20.84
C LEU A 441 8.16 14.07 19.60
N GLY A 442 9.28 14.16 18.88
CA GLY A 442 9.37 14.81 17.57
C GLY A 442 8.41 14.22 16.56
N PHE A 443 8.33 12.89 16.46
CA PHE A 443 7.34 12.22 15.58
C PHE A 443 5.89 12.51 16.01
N ALA A 444 5.63 12.68 17.30
CA ALA A 444 4.31 13.08 17.78
C ALA A 444 3.94 14.50 17.28
N ILE A 445 4.89 15.42 17.18
CA ILE A 445 4.67 16.75 16.58
C ILE A 445 4.35 16.62 15.10
N ASP A 446 5.08 15.82 14.34
CA ASP A 446 4.79 15.57 12.92
C ASP A 446 3.37 15.02 12.70
N ARG A 447 2.92 14.13 13.58
CA ARG A 447 1.55 13.60 13.59
C ARG A 447 0.50 14.67 13.83
N VAL A 448 0.76 15.58 14.77
CA VAL A 448 -0.10 16.74 15.03
C VAL A 448 -0.11 17.66 13.81
N ALA A 449 1.05 18.02 13.25
CA ALA A 449 1.16 18.86 12.06
C ALA A 449 0.38 18.27 10.87
N MET A 450 0.49 16.95 10.65
CA MET A 450 -0.21 16.22 9.58
C MET A 450 -1.74 16.33 9.68
N SER A 451 -2.27 16.43 10.90
CA SER A 451 -3.71 16.46 11.21
C SER A 451 -4.19 17.80 11.77
N GLY A 452 -3.33 18.82 11.78
CA GLY A 452 -3.52 20.11 12.43
C GLY A 452 -3.00 21.25 11.56
N ASN A 453 -3.38 21.24 10.28
CA ASN A 453 -3.06 22.29 9.30
C ASN A 453 -4.36 22.77 8.60
N SER A 454 -4.27 23.83 7.79
CA SER A 454 -5.40 24.44 7.08
C SER A 454 -5.85 23.66 5.83
N LEU A 455 -5.34 22.44 5.65
CA LEU A 455 -5.67 21.48 4.60
C LEU A 455 -6.14 20.13 5.17
N VAL A 456 -6.69 20.16 6.39
CA VAL A 456 -7.34 19.02 7.02
C VAL A 456 -8.82 19.03 6.66
N ARG A 457 -9.33 17.95 6.08
CA ARG A 457 -10.75 17.86 5.68
C ARG A 457 -11.63 17.32 6.78
N TRP A 458 -12.87 17.81 6.88
CA TRP A 458 -13.90 17.18 7.69
C TRP A 458 -14.54 16.00 6.95
N ASN A 459 -14.65 14.83 7.59
CA ASN A 459 -15.41 13.70 7.06
C ASN A 459 -16.80 13.64 7.71
N PRO A 460 -17.89 13.98 7.00
CA PRO A 460 -19.24 13.99 7.56
C PRO A 460 -19.81 12.58 7.83
N VAL A 461 -19.28 11.54 7.20
CA VAL A 461 -19.70 10.14 7.45
C VAL A 461 -19.11 9.67 8.79
N GLY A 462 -17.79 9.85 8.93
CA GLY A 462 -17.03 9.45 10.12
C GLY A 462 -17.13 10.44 11.28
N GLN A 463 -17.63 11.66 11.04
CA GLN A 463 -17.67 12.79 11.97
C GLN A 463 -16.30 13.03 12.63
N LYS A 464 -15.26 13.11 11.79
CA LYS A 464 -13.87 13.29 12.21
C LYS A 464 -13.05 14.04 11.17
N ALA A 465 -12.00 14.70 11.64
CA ALA A 465 -10.95 15.24 10.78
C ALA A 465 -10.19 14.12 10.05
N GLN A 466 -9.73 14.40 8.83
CA GLN A 466 -8.86 13.54 8.06
C GLN A 466 -7.61 14.30 7.63
N HIS A 467 -6.46 13.72 7.94
CA HIS A 467 -5.15 14.30 7.70
C HIS A 467 -4.92 14.62 6.22
N ILE A 468 -3.95 15.51 5.97
CA ILE A 468 -3.67 16.08 4.65
C ILE A 468 -3.31 15.02 3.59
N PHE A 469 -2.52 13.99 3.98
CA PHE A 469 -2.06 12.93 3.07
C PHE A 469 -3.05 11.79 2.85
N GLY A 470 -4.30 12.12 2.46
CA GLY A 470 -5.24 11.12 1.92
C GLY A 470 -4.81 10.54 0.56
N ARG A 471 -3.81 11.17 -0.06
CA ARG A 471 -3.07 10.79 -1.28
C ARG A 471 -1.63 11.30 -1.15
N GLN A 472 -0.74 10.87 -2.03
CA GLN A 472 0.64 11.36 -2.14
C GLN A 472 0.68 12.76 -2.79
N ALA A 473 0.01 13.75 -2.17
CA ALA A 473 -0.10 15.13 -2.67
C ALA A 473 -0.54 16.07 -1.54
N ILE A 474 -0.30 17.38 -1.73
CA ILE A 474 -0.79 18.50 -0.91
C ILE A 474 -1.85 19.25 -1.74
N PRO A 475 -3.12 18.82 -1.67
CA PRO A 475 -4.19 19.46 -2.43
C PRO A 475 -4.64 20.77 -1.78
N MET A 476 -5.09 21.73 -2.59
CA MET A 476 -5.79 22.91 -2.08
C MET A 476 -7.18 22.51 -1.54
N LEU A 477 -7.52 23.02 -0.35
CA LEU A 477 -8.83 22.88 0.29
C LEU A 477 -9.45 24.25 0.58
N TRP A 478 -10.78 24.28 0.50
CA TRP A 478 -11.59 25.50 0.53
C TRP A 478 -12.26 25.68 1.88
N ASP A 479 -12.89 24.62 2.36
CA ASP A 479 -13.32 24.42 3.73
C ASP A 479 -12.41 23.38 4.41
N TYR A 480 -12.09 23.61 5.68
CA TYR A 480 -11.17 22.79 6.45
C TYR A 480 -11.58 22.69 7.92
N ALA A 481 -11.11 21.63 8.58
CA ALA A 481 -11.30 21.39 10.01
C ALA A 481 -10.00 21.68 10.76
N GLU A 482 -10.00 22.73 11.57
CA GLU A 482 -8.93 22.97 12.54
C GLU A 482 -9.21 22.11 13.77
N THR A 483 -8.33 21.13 14.02
CA THR A 483 -8.43 20.22 15.16
C THR A 483 -7.96 20.88 16.45
N ASN A 484 -8.51 20.45 17.60
CA ASN A 484 -8.01 20.87 18.91
C ASN A 484 -6.78 20.05 19.31
N PRO A 485 -5.56 20.63 19.33
CA PRO A 485 -4.35 19.89 19.63
C PRO A 485 -4.22 19.49 21.11
N LEU A 486 -5.01 20.11 22.00
CA LEU A 486 -5.06 19.81 23.44
C LEU A 486 -6.25 18.90 23.81
N GLY A 487 -7.06 18.50 22.84
CA GLY A 487 -8.21 17.62 23.03
C GLY A 487 -7.83 16.15 23.20
N ASN A 488 -8.77 15.26 22.88
CA ASN A 488 -8.60 13.80 22.93
C ASN A 488 -8.90 13.08 21.60
N ALA A 489 -9.00 13.83 20.50
CA ALA A 489 -9.40 13.31 19.18
C ALA A 489 -8.23 13.34 18.17
N THR A 490 -8.49 12.93 16.93
CA THR A 490 -7.51 13.06 15.83
C THR A 490 -6.98 14.49 15.74
N GLY A 491 -5.65 14.64 15.70
CA GLY A 491 -4.98 15.94 15.71
C GLY A 491 -4.53 16.42 17.10
N ALA A 492 -4.97 15.76 18.17
CA ALA A 492 -4.49 16.03 19.52
C ALA A 492 -3.11 15.43 19.79
N LEU A 493 -2.30 16.13 20.58
CA LEU A 493 -0.97 15.67 21.02
C LEU A 493 -1.05 14.32 21.75
N ASN A 494 -2.13 14.10 22.51
CA ASN A 494 -2.32 12.83 23.22
C ASN A 494 -2.54 11.62 22.34
N ALA A 495 -3.26 11.79 21.22
CA ALA A 495 -3.40 10.75 20.23
C ALA A 495 -2.06 10.48 19.55
N ALA A 496 -1.24 11.53 19.34
CA ALA A 496 0.04 11.42 18.67
C ALA A 496 1.10 10.65 19.48
N TYR A 497 1.37 11.01 20.74
CA TYR A 497 2.37 10.27 21.53
C TYR A 497 1.92 8.85 21.88
N LYS A 498 0.60 8.61 22.03
CA LYS A 498 0.07 7.24 22.20
C LYS A 498 0.26 6.39 20.95
N MET A 499 0.20 6.97 19.76
CA MET A 499 0.53 6.26 18.53
C MET A 499 2.03 5.92 18.47
N ALA A 500 2.89 6.84 18.91
CA ALA A 500 4.32 6.58 19.02
C ALA A 500 4.62 5.43 20.02
N GLU A 501 4.04 5.50 21.22
CA GLU A 501 4.11 4.44 22.23
C GLU A 501 3.69 3.08 21.65
N ASN A 502 2.48 3.00 21.08
CA ASN A 502 1.93 1.74 20.56
C ASN A 502 2.78 1.14 19.45
N GLY A 503 3.32 1.98 18.55
CA GLY A 503 4.22 1.52 17.49
C GLY A 503 5.56 1.02 18.03
N LEU A 504 6.09 1.66 19.08
CA LEU A 504 7.37 1.29 19.69
C LEU A 504 7.29 -0.02 20.48
N ARG A 505 6.12 -0.41 20.99
CA ARG A 505 5.95 -1.69 21.70
C ARG A 505 6.08 -2.92 20.80
N THR A 506 5.99 -2.77 19.47
CA THR A 506 5.95 -3.91 18.52
C THR A 506 7.20 -4.04 17.65
N VAL A 507 8.17 -3.14 17.79
CA VAL A 507 9.44 -3.22 17.07
C VAL A 507 10.35 -4.28 17.71
N PRO A 508 11.09 -5.07 16.91
CA PRO A 508 12.07 -6.01 17.41
C PRO A 508 13.30 -5.28 17.97
N CYS A 509 14.09 -5.97 18.79
CA CYS A 509 15.33 -5.45 19.36
C CYS A 509 16.50 -6.39 19.04
N GLY A 510 16.99 -6.31 17.81
CA GLY A 510 18.16 -7.04 17.28
C GLY A 510 19.28 -6.09 16.83
N VAL A 511 20.25 -6.57 16.05
CA VAL A 511 21.31 -5.70 15.50
C VAL A 511 20.78 -4.95 14.29
N GLY A 512 20.95 -3.63 14.25
CA GLY A 512 20.69 -2.88 13.03
C GLY A 512 21.11 -1.41 13.04
N GLU A 513 21.27 -0.86 11.84
CA GLU A 513 21.76 0.50 11.59
C GLU A 513 21.17 1.04 10.28
N ILE A 514 20.81 2.33 10.28
CA ILE A 514 20.36 3.04 9.07
C ILE A 514 21.24 4.26 8.83
N ALA A 515 21.76 4.43 7.62
CA ALA A 515 22.61 5.57 7.26
C ALA A 515 21.97 6.46 6.18
N GLN A 516 22.31 7.76 6.19
CA GLN A 516 21.96 8.64 5.08
C GLN A 516 23.00 8.52 3.97
N GLN A 517 22.66 7.82 2.87
CA GLN A 517 23.58 7.61 1.76
C GLN A 517 22.82 7.52 0.42
N ASP A 518 23.49 7.91 -0.66
CA ASP A 518 23.01 7.67 -2.02
C ASP A 518 23.29 6.21 -2.42
N ALA A 519 22.25 5.50 -2.86
CA ALA A 519 22.35 4.12 -3.34
C ALA A 519 23.34 3.94 -4.50
N GLN A 520 23.61 4.99 -5.27
CA GLN A 520 24.58 4.98 -6.37
C GLN A 520 26.03 4.84 -5.88
N GLY A 521 26.33 5.23 -4.64
CA GLY A 521 27.71 5.27 -4.10
C GLY A 521 27.89 4.60 -2.74
N VAL A 522 26.84 3.95 -2.20
CA VAL A 522 26.89 3.30 -0.89
C VAL A 522 27.86 2.12 -0.88
N SER A 523 28.62 2.00 0.21
CA SER A 523 29.44 0.81 0.51
C SER A 523 28.63 -0.17 1.36
N ILE A 524 28.45 -1.39 0.85
CA ILE A 524 27.68 -2.46 1.48
C ILE A 524 28.64 -3.41 2.18
N HIS A 525 28.26 -3.91 3.36
CA HIS A 525 29.08 -4.88 4.10
C HIS A 525 29.31 -6.15 3.27
N GLU A 526 30.52 -6.70 3.33
CA GLU A 526 30.86 -7.94 2.64
C GLU A 526 29.93 -9.09 3.06
N GLY A 527 29.50 -9.91 2.10
CA GLY A 527 28.59 -11.03 2.34
C GLY A 527 27.12 -10.63 2.55
N SER A 528 26.76 -9.36 2.37
CA SER A 528 25.37 -8.91 2.53
C SER A 528 24.41 -9.52 1.52
N VAL A 529 23.24 -9.87 2.03
CA VAL A 529 22.05 -10.26 1.27
C VAL A 529 21.28 -8.99 0.95
N ILE A 530 21.11 -8.69 -0.34
CA ILE A 530 20.37 -7.49 -0.77
C ILE A 530 18.89 -7.83 -0.92
N CYS A 531 18.05 -7.06 -0.25
CA CYS A 531 16.59 -7.08 -0.42
C CYS A 531 16.12 -5.63 -0.41
N THR A 532 15.54 -5.14 -1.52
CA THR A 532 15.37 -3.70 -1.70
C THR A 532 14.17 -3.31 -2.57
N ASP A 533 13.62 -2.13 -2.30
CA ASP A 533 12.50 -1.54 -3.02
C ASP A 533 12.87 -0.16 -3.61
N PRO A 534 13.49 -0.13 -4.80
CA PRO A 534 13.89 1.13 -5.42
C PRO A 534 12.70 2.01 -5.81
N PRO A 535 12.91 3.33 -5.97
CA PRO A 535 11.88 4.22 -6.49
C PRO A 535 11.50 3.87 -7.94
N TYR A 536 10.22 4.07 -8.28
CA TYR A 536 9.67 3.82 -9.60
C TYR A 536 9.66 5.09 -10.45
N TYR A 537 9.71 4.93 -11.77
CA TYR A 537 9.73 6.03 -12.74
C TYR A 537 8.66 7.09 -12.45
N ASP A 538 7.43 6.63 -12.22
CA ASP A 538 6.24 7.45 -12.02
C ASP A 538 5.96 7.80 -10.54
N ASN A 539 6.93 7.57 -9.64
CA ASN A 539 6.75 7.86 -8.22
C ASN A 539 6.65 9.36 -7.96
N VAL A 540 5.89 9.70 -6.92
CA VAL A 540 5.82 11.06 -6.40
C VAL A 540 7.18 11.44 -5.82
N GLY A 541 7.62 12.69 -6.00
CA GLY A 541 8.83 13.21 -5.35
C GLY A 541 8.70 13.12 -3.83
N TYR A 542 9.33 12.12 -3.22
CA TYR A 542 9.25 11.90 -1.78
C TYR A 542 10.00 12.98 -1.03
N ALA A 543 11.11 13.47 -1.57
CA ALA A 543 11.84 14.62 -1.03
C ALA A 543 10.92 15.83 -0.83
N ASP A 544 10.14 16.19 -1.86
CA ASP A 544 9.20 17.32 -1.79
C ASP A 544 8.13 17.14 -0.72
N LEU A 545 7.49 15.96 -0.67
CA LEU A 545 6.44 15.71 0.31
C LEU A 545 7.00 15.63 1.72
N SER A 546 8.19 15.04 1.88
CA SER A 546 8.85 14.87 3.18
C SER A 546 9.29 16.20 3.79
N ASP A 547 9.50 17.25 2.99
CA ASP A 547 9.81 18.58 3.52
C ASP A 547 8.71 19.11 4.46
N PHE A 548 7.45 18.66 4.30
CA PHE A 548 6.37 18.95 5.23
C PHE A 548 6.70 18.54 6.67
N PHE A 549 7.36 17.40 6.85
CA PHE A 549 7.81 16.89 8.16
C PHE A 549 9.21 17.41 8.50
N PHE A 550 10.12 17.45 7.52
CA PHE A 550 11.50 17.86 7.71
C PHE A 550 11.63 19.23 8.39
N VAL A 551 10.78 20.20 8.08
CA VAL A 551 10.84 21.54 8.70
C VAL A 551 10.62 21.50 10.23
N TRP A 552 9.75 20.61 10.72
CA TRP A 552 9.47 20.43 12.14
C TRP A 552 10.52 19.55 12.81
N MET A 553 10.86 18.42 12.18
CA MET A 553 11.93 17.54 12.63
C MET A 553 13.26 18.28 12.76
N LYS A 554 13.58 19.17 11.82
CA LYS A 554 14.78 19.99 11.86
C LYS A 554 14.82 20.91 13.08
N ARG A 555 13.70 21.52 13.46
CA ARG A 555 13.62 22.39 14.63
C ARG A 555 13.89 21.61 15.93
N VAL A 556 13.42 20.36 16.00
CA VAL A 556 13.45 19.54 17.22
C VAL A 556 14.72 18.69 17.31
N LEU A 557 15.12 18.04 16.22
CA LEU A 557 16.10 16.96 16.19
C LEU A 557 17.49 17.38 15.70
N ARG A 558 17.66 18.59 15.16
CA ARG A 558 18.99 19.10 14.77
C ARG A 558 20.04 19.07 15.89
N PRO A 559 19.72 19.38 17.17
CA PRO A 559 20.71 19.24 18.24
C PRO A 559 21.16 17.78 18.51
N ILE A 560 20.35 16.80 18.11
CA ILE A 560 20.60 15.36 18.32
C ILE A 560 21.34 14.78 17.12
N TYR A 561 20.81 15.02 15.91
CA TYR A 561 21.34 14.57 14.62
C TYR A 561 21.65 15.79 13.71
N PRO A 562 22.74 16.53 13.98
CA PRO A 562 23.08 17.75 13.25
C PRO A 562 23.41 17.49 11.78
N GLU A 563 23.91 16.31 11.43
CA GLU A 563 24.25 15.95 10.04
C GLU A 563 22.99 15.73 9.19
N LEU A 564 22.00 14.99 9.71
CA LEU A 564 20.73 14.73 9.01
C LEU A 564 19.88 16.01 8.84
N PHE A 565 19.88 16.88 9.85
CA PHE A 565 19.01 18.05 9.90
C PHE A 565 19.76 19.39 9.77
N GLY A 566 21.04 19.35 9.39
CA GLY A 566 21.87 20.54 9.16
C GLY A 566 21.60 21.21 7.81
N VAL A 567 21.07 20.45 6.84
CA VAL A 567 20.75 20.92 5.50
C VAL A 567 19.50 21.82 5.46
N LEU A 568 19.36 22.65 4.42
CA LEU A 568 18.23 23.57 4.29
C LEU A 568 16.91 22.85 4.06
N ALA A 569 16.92 21.83 3.20
CA ALA A 569 15.79 20.98 2.87
C ALA A 569 16.32 19.58 2.52
N THR A 570 15.44 18.59 2.37
CA THR A 570 15.85 17.23 1.93
C THR A 570 16.58 17.26 0.57
N PRO A 571 17.42 16.27 0.20
CA PRO A 571 18.07 16.26 -1.12
C PRO A 571 17.08 15.98 -2.26
N LYS A 572 17.11 16.78 -3.33
CA LYS A 572 16.19 16.67 -4.50
C LYS A 572 16.89 16.30 -5.80
N SER A 573 18.15 16.72 -5.96
CA SER A 573 18.89 16.56 -7.22
C SER A 573 19.32 15.11 -7.42
N GLU A 574 19.70 14.46 -6.32
CA GLU A 574 20.18 13.08 -6.27
C GLU A 574 19.02 12.07 -6.15
N GLU A 575 17.78 12.53 -5.91
CA GLU A 575 16.61 11.65 -5.81
C GLU A 575 16.33 11.00 -7.18
N LEU A 576 16.26 9.66 -7.20
CA LEU A 576 16.00 8.88 -8.41
C LEU A 576 14.51 8.82 -8.75
N VAL A 577 13.95 9.94 -9.21
CA VAL A 577 12.55 10.07 -9.67
C VAL A 577 12.47 10.79 -11.02
N ALA A 578 11.58 10.37 -11.92
CA ALA A 578 11.39 11.04 -13.21
C ALA A 578 10.44 12.25 -13.07
N THR A 579 10.96 13.37 -12.59
CA THR A 579 10.19 14.59 -12.30
C THR A 579 10.49 15.72 -13.30
N PRO A 580 9.64 15.98 -14.31
CA PRO A 580 9.96 16.91 -15.40
C PRO A 580 10.27 18.35 -14.96
N TYR A 581 9.61 18.83 -13.89
CA TYR A 581 9.82 20.20 -13.40
C TYR A 581 11.22 20.41 -12.80
N ARG A 582 11.90 19.34 -12.36
CA ARG A 582 13.27 19.40 -11.79
C ARG A 582 14.36 19.27 -12.85
N HIS A 583 14.12 18.46 -13.89
CA HIS A 583 15.14 18.09 -14.88
C HIS A 583 15.00 18.83 -16.23
N GLY A 584 14.16 19.85 -16.31
CA GLY A 584 14.04 20.69 -17.52
C GLY A 584 13.25 20.04 -18.67
N GLY A 585 12.44 19.03 -18.38
CA GLY A 585 11.61 18.34 -19.39
C GLY A 585 11.43 16.86 -19.09
N ARG A 586 10.59 16.20 -19.88
CA ARG A 586 10.29 14.76 -19.72
C ARG A 586 11.52 13.90 -20.06
N ASP A 587 12.17 14.17 -21.18
CA ASP A 587 13.26 13.32 -21.70
C ASP A 587 14.49 13.34 -20.77
N LEU A 588 14.84 14.52 -20.23
CA LEU A 588 15.94 14.66 -19.28
C LEU A 588 15.60 14.03 -17.91
N ALA A 589 14.34 14.09 -17.47
CA ALA A 589 13.91 13.41 -16.26
C ALA A 589 13.97 11.88 -16.40
N GLU A 590 13.63 11.37 -17.58
CA GLU A 590 13.76 9.95 -17.91
C GLU A 590 15.22 9.50 -17.95
N ALA A 591 16.09 10.25 -18.61
CA ALA A 591 17.53 9.96 -18.64
C ALA A 591 18.15 9.96 -17.24
N HIS A 592 17.84 10.97 -16.41
CA HIS A 592 18.30 11.05 -15.01
C HIS A 592 17.90 9.82 -14.20
N PHE A 593 16.62 9.43 -14.28
CA PHE A 593 16.12 8.24 -13.59
C PHE A 593 16.83 6.97 -14.06
N LEU A 594 16.92 6.75 -15.37
CA LEU A 594 17.48 5.53 -15.95
C LEU A 594 18.98 5.39 -15.66
N ASP A 595 19.76 6.44 -15.84
CA ASP A 595 21.21 6.41 -15.62
C ASP A 595 21.55 6.25 -14.14
N GLY A 596 20.82 6.94 -13.25
CA GLY A 596 21.00 6.79 -11.82
C GLY A 596 20.58 5.41 -11.30
N MET A 597 19.47 4.88 -11.80
CA MET A 597 19.05 3.50 -11.49
C MET A 597 20.04 2.46 -12.02
N ARG A 598 20.58 2.63 -13.24
CA ARG A 598 21.63 1.74 -13.76
C ARG A 598 22.85 1.73 -12.84
N THR A 599 23.27 2.90 -12.37
CA THR A 599 24.41 3.05 -11.46
C THR A 599 24.15 2.38 -10.11
N ALA A 600 22.98 2.62 -9.51
CA ALA A 600 22.59 1.99 -8.25
C ALA A 600 22.53 0.45 -8.36
N ILE A 601 21.95 -0.09 -9.44
CA ILE A 601 21.86 -1.54 -9.65
C ILE A 601 23.23 -2.16 -9.94
N ALA A 602 24.08 -1.49 -10.71
CA ALA A 602 25.47 -1.92 -10.90
C ALA A 602 26.23 -1.98 -9.56
N ASN A 603 26.07 -0.97 -8.71
CA ASN A 603 26.68 -0.93 -7.38
C ASN A 603 26.20 -2.11 -6.50
N MET A 604 24.89 -2.38 -6.49
CA MET A 604 24.31 -3.54 -5.80
C MET A 604 24.84 -4.87 -6.35
N SER A 605 24.90 -5.04 -7.67
CA SER A 605 25.40 -6.25 -8.33
C SER A 605 26.86 -6.54 -8.00
N GLN A 606 27.71 -5.50 -7.93
CA GLN A 606 29.11 -5.68 -7.58
C GLN A 606 29.27 -6.15 -6.13
N GLN A 607 28.50 -5.60 -5.20
CA GLN A 607 28.68 -5.81 -3.76
C GLN A 607 27.80 -6.91 -3.14
N SER A 608 26.80 -7.44 -3.85
CA SER A 608 25.92 -8.49 -3.30
C SER A 608 26.66 -9.81 -3.06
N SER A 609 26.18 -10.61 -2.12
CA SER A 609 26.62 -12.00 -1.97
C SER A 609 26.36 -12.82 -3.25
N THR A 610 27.19 -13.85 -3.48
CA THR A 610 26.97 -14.88 -4.51
C THR A 610 26.19 -16.09 -3.99
N ASP A 611 26.11 -16.25 -2.66
CA ASP A 611 25.50 -17.42 -2.02
C ASP A 611 23.97 -17.31 -2.00
N TYR A 612 23.46 -16.08 -1.88
CA TYR A 612 22.04 -15.77 -1.79
C TYR A 612 21.56 -14.97 -3.00
N PRO A 613 20.31 -15.15 -3.45
CA PRO A 613 19.75 -14.29 -4.49
C PRO A 613 19.54 -12.87 -3.95
N THR A 614 19.72 -11.87 -4.80
CA THR A 614 19.31 -10.48 -4.59
C THR A 614 17.82 -10.34 -4.90
N ILE A 615 17.09 -9.65 -4.02
CA ILE A 615 15.66 -9.40 -4.20
C ILE A 615 15.42 -7.92 -4.51
N ILE A 616 14.66 -7.65 -5.58
CA ILE A 616 14.28 -6.30 -5.99
C ILE A 616 12.76 -6.21 -6.15
N TYR A 617 12.11 -5.33 -5.39
CA TYR A 617 10.68 -5.04 -5.56
C TYR A 617 10.48 -4.02 -6.69
N TYR A 618 9.49 -4.24 -7.56
CA TYR A 618 9.13 -3.31 -8.63
C TYR A 618 7.61 -3.22 -8.79
N ALA A 619 7.03 -2.04 -9.02
CA ALA A 619 5.59 -1.91 -9.26
C ALA A 619 5.27 -1.90 -10.76
N PHE A 620 4.34 -2.77 -11.18
CA PHE A 620 3.86 -2.85 -12.55
C PHE A 620 2.50 -2.12 -12.67
N LYS A 621 2.39 -1.13 -13.57
CA LYS A 621 1.10 -0.50 -13.92
C LYS A 621 0.54 -1.14 -15.20
N GLN A 622 -0.55 -1.89 -15.07
CA GLN A 622 -1.28 -2.49 -16.20
C GLN A 622 -1.75 -1.47 -17.26
N SER A 623 -1.94 -0.19 -16.91
CA SER A 623 -2.35 0.86 -17.85
C SER A 623 -1.30 1.20 -18.92
N GLU A 624 -0.08 0.68 -18.81
CA GLU A 624 0.99 0.85 -19.80
C GLU A 624 0.87 -0.11 -21.00
N VAL A 625 -0.15 -0.98 -21.03
CA VAL A 625 -0.37 -1.97 -22.11
C VAL A 625 -1.22 -1.39 -23.28
N ALA A 626 -1.76 -0.18 -23.14
CA ALA A 626 -2.97 0.19 -23.87
C ALA A 626 -2.81 1.06 -25.14
N GLN A 627 -1.63 1.22 -25.76
CA GLN A 627 -1.57 2.00 -27.01
C GLN A 627 -0.98 1.38 -28.27
N ASP A 628 -0.29 0.24 -28.25
CA ASP A 628 0.18 -0.39 -29.50
C ASP A 628 0.38 -1.93 -29.45
N GLY A 629 -0.07 -2.64 -28.41
CA GLY A 629 0.32 -4.06 -28.23
C GLY A 629 1.83 -4.25 -28.01
N ILE A 630 2.53 -3.15 -27.72
CA ILE A 630 3.96 -3.07 -27.49
C ILE A 630 4.18 -3.04 -25.97
N SER A 631 5.00 -3.95 -25.46
CA SER A 631 5.44 -3.96 -24.07
C SER A 631 6.09 -2.62 -23.66
N SER A 632 5.73 -2.16 -22.46
CA SER A 632 6.08 -0.87 -21.85
C SER A 632 7.56 -0.47 -21.96
N THR A 633 7.84 0.80 -22.27
CA THR A 633 9.22 1.34 -22.27
C THR A 633 9.85 1.36 -20.87
N GLY A 634 9.10 1.66 -19.80
CA GLY A 634 9.63 1.77 -18.43
C GLY A 634 10.14 0.46 -17.82
N TRP A 635 9.30 -0.57 -17.77
CA TRP A 635 9.66 -1.88 -17.19
C TRP A 635 10.74 -2.62 -18.00
N ALA A 636 10.63 -2.62 -19.33
CA ALA A 636 11.64 -3.25 -20.18
C ALA A 636 13.01 -2.58 -19.98
N THR A 637 13.05 -1.26 -19.81
CA THR A 637 14.30 -0.54 -19.56
C THR A 637 14.85 -0.80 -18.15
N PHE A 638 13.99 -0.94 -17.14
CA PHE A 638 14.43 -1.34 -15.80
C PHE A 638 15.03 -2.76 -15.79
N LEU A 639 14.35 -3.74 -16.38
CA LEU A 639 14.88 -5.10 -16.52
C LEU A 639 16.16 -5.14 -17.34
N GLN A 640 16.25 -4.33 -18.40
CA GLN A 640 17.48 -4.15 -19.17
C GLN A 640 18.61 -3.65 -18.28
N ALA A 641 18.37 -2.65 -17.42
CA ALA A 641 19.38 -2.15 -16.48
C ALA A 641 19.81 -3.23 -15.46
N VAL A 642 18.88 -4.05 -14.95
CA VAL A 642 19.19 -5.19 -14.07
C VAL A 642 20.10 -6.20 -14.75
N ILE A 643 19.81 -6.56 -16.00
CA ILE A 643 20.59 -7.53 -16.76
C ILE A 643 21.96 -6.94 -17.13
N GLU A 644 22.01 -5.71 -17.60
CA GLU A 644 23.26 -5.00 -17.94
C GLU A 644 24.19 -4.83 -16.73
N ALA A 645 23.63 -4.63 -15.53
CA ALA A 645 24.37 -4.58 -14.28
C ALA A 645 25.02 -5.92 -13.89
N GLY A 646 24.71 -7.01 -14.59
CA GLY A 646 25.32 -8.32 -14.36
C GLY A 646 24.44 -9.29 -13.59
N PHE A 647 23.16 -8.98 -13.34
CA PHE A 647 22.22 -9.94 -12.78
C PHE A 647 21.57 -10.82 -13.86
N SER A 648 21.21 -12.03 -13.47
CA SER A 648 20.23 -12.89 -14.14
C SER A 648 18.98 -12.95 -13.29
N VAL A 649 17.80 -12.81 -13.92
CA VAL A 649 16.48 -12.82 -13.27
C VAL A 649 15.95 -14.25 -13.28
N LEU A 650 15.92 -14.91 -12.13
CA LEU A 650 15.53 -16.33 -12.02
C LEU A 650 14.03 -16.53 -11.82
N GLY A 651 13.34 -15.54 -11.26
CA GLY A 651 11.93 -15.65 -10.93
C GLY A 651 11.28 -14.28 -10.69
N THR A 652 9.96 -14.25 -10.83
CA THR A 652 9.11 -13.08 -10.61
C THR A 652 7.87 -13.49 -9.81
N TRP A 653 7.64 -12.85 -8.66
CA TRP A 653 6.47 -13.15 -7.84
C TRP A 653 5.52 -11.96 -7.76
N PRO A 654 4.25 -12.08 -8.21
CA PRO A 654 3.26 -11.01 -8.09
C PRO A 654 2.75 -10.89 -6.64
N VAL A 655 3.11 -9.78 -6.00
CA VAL A 655 2.69 -9.45 -4.63
C VAL A 655 1.71 -8.27 -4.66
N ARG A 656 0.53 -8.48 -4.09
CA ARG A 656 -0.53 -7.48 -3.95
C ARG A 656 -0.16 -6.52 -2.82
N THR A 657 0.50 -5.43 -3.21
CA THR A 657 0.98 -4.41 -2.29
C THR A 657 0.03 -3.23 -2.14
N GLU A 658 -1.16 -3.23 -2.78
CA GLU A 658 -2.05 -2.05 -2.88
C GLU A 658 -3.49 -2.19 -2.38
N MET A 659 -4.08 -1.07 -1.93
CA MET A 659 -5.40 -1.01 -1.29
C MET A 659 -6.53 -1.09 -2.32
N ARG A 660 -7.45 -2.07 -2.23
CA ARG A 660 -8.65 -2.19 -3.09
C ARG A 660 -9.54 -0.94 -3.09
N THR A 661 -9.50 -0.14 -2.02
CA THR A 661 -10.38 1.03 -1.78
C THR A 661 -9.75 2.39 -2.10
N ARG A 662 -8.69 2.45 -2.91
CA ARG A 662 -8.19 3.74 -3.42
C ARG A 662 -9.31 4.50 -4.13
N GLN A 663 -9.48 5.80 -3.84
CA GLN A 663 -10.52 6.62 -4.48
C GLN A 663 -10.44 6.66 -6.02
N ILE A 664 -9.27 6.36 -6.60
CA ILE A 664 -9.06 6.24 -8.06
C ILE A 664 -9.45 4.84 -8.59
N ALA A 665 -9.41 3.81 -7.74
CA ALA A 665 -9.79 2.42 -8.08
C ALA A 665 -11.30 2.17 -7.97
N MET A 666 -12.10 3.13 -7.47
CA MET A 666 -13.56 3.05 -7.57
C MET A 666 -13.99 3.16 -9.04
N GLY A 667 -14.15 2.01 -9.70
CA GLY A 667 -14.61 1.90 -11.09
C GLY A 667 -13.50 1.67 -12.12
N THR A 668 -12.24 1.43 -11.72
CA THR A 668 -11.16 1.03 -12.64
C THR A 668 -10.47 -0.25 -12.14
N ASN A 669 -10.32 -1.24 -13.03
CA ASN A 669 -9.75 -2.57 -12.75
C ASN A 669 -8.21 -2.56 -12.65
N ALA A 670 -7.61 -1.44 -12.21
CA ALA A 670 -6.17 -1.32 -12.09
C ALA A 670 -5.70 -1.95 -10.76
N LEU A 671 -5.48 -3.27 -10.76
CA LEU A 671 -4.66 -3.92 -9.76
C LEU A 671 -3.22 -3.41 -9.94
N ALA A 672 -2.82 -2.45 -9.12
CA ALA A 672 -1.42 -2.06 -9.01
C ALA A 672 -0.69 -3.15 -8.22
N ASN A 673 -0.23 -4.19 -8.91
CA ASN A 673 0.56 -5.27 -8.34
C ASN A 673 2.04 -4.85 -8.28
N SER A 674 2.72 -5.17 -7.18
CA SER A 674 4.19 -5.21 -7.19
C SER A 674 4.65 -6.59 -7.64
N VAL A 675 5.85 -6.66 -8.18
CA VAL A 675 6.56 -7.86 -8.55
C VAL A 675 7.85 -7.91 -7.77
N VAL A 676 8.13 -9.07 -7.18
CA VAL A 676 9.40 -9.38 -6.55
C VAL A 676 10.27 -10.05 -7.60
N LEU A 677 11.37 -9.41 -7.99
CA LEU A 677 12.40 -9.99 -8.83
C LEU A 677 13.39 -10.77 -7.98
N VAL A 678 13.65 -12.01 -8.41
CA VAL A 678 14.67 -12.89 -7.82
C VAL A 678 15.87 -12.89 -8.74
N CYS A 679 17.00 -12.36 -8.28
CA CYS A 679 18.17 -12.14 -9.10
C CYS A 679 19.39 -12.86 -8.55
N ARG A 680 20.24 -13.45 -9.41
CA ARG A 680 21.59 -13.89 -9.05
C ARG A 680 22.62 -13.23 -9.95
N LYS A 681 23.86 -13.09 -9.49
CA LYS A 681 24.96 -12.67 -10.37
C LYS A 681 25.08 -13.66 -11.51
N ARG A 682 25.14 -13.15 -12.73
CA ARG A 682 25.36 -13.95 -13.93
C ARG A 682 26.78 -14.52 -13.88
N ALA A 683 26.93 -15.77 -14.32
CA ALA A 683 28.23 -16.42 -14.38
C ALA A 683 29.16 -15.67 -15.33
N GLU A 684 30.42 -15.48 -14.95
CA GLU A 684 31.44 -14.87 -15.82
C GLU A 684 31.68 -15.70 -17.09
N THR A 685 31.41 -17.01 -17.02
CA THR A 685 31.52 -17.97 -18.12
C THR A 685 30.21 -18.12 -18.91
N ALA A 686 29.25 -17.20 -18.78
CA ALA A 686 27.98 -17.27 -19.50
C ALA A 686 28.21 -17.24 -21.02
N GLU A 687 27.56 -18.16 -21.73
CA GLU A 687 27.70 -18.28 -23.19
C GLU A 687 26.93 -17.18 -23.93
N THR A 688 27.37 -16.86 -25.14
CA THR A 688 26.62 -16.06 -26.10
C THR A 688 25.92 -17.01 -27.07
N ILE A 689 24.62 -16.83 -27.27
CA ILE A 689 23.80 -17.67 -28.15
C ILE A 689 23.07 -16.84 -29.21
N THR A 690 22.55 -17.51 -30.23
CA THR A 690 21.70 -16.91 -31.27
C THR A 690 20.23 -16.86 -30.83
N ARG A 691 19.43 -15.99 -31.47
CA ARG A 691 17.97 -15.94 -31.30
C ARG A 691 17.30 -17.31 -31.51
N ALA A 692 17.76 -18.10 -32.46
CA ALA A 692 17.18 -19.42 -32.75
C ALA A 692 17.40 -20.40 -31.59
N GLU A 693 18.58 -20.37 -30.97
CA GLU A 693 18.89 -21.17 -29.79
C GLU A 693 18.08 -20.72 -28.58
N PHE A 694 17.89 -19.40 -28.41
CA PHE A 694 17.05 -18.85 -27.34
C PHE A 694 15.61 -19.34 -27.47
N ILE A 695 15.01 -19.27 -28.67
CA ILE A 695 13.63 -19.75 -28.90
C ILE A 695 13.51 -21.26 -28.62
N ARG A 696 14.52 -22.06 -29.00
CA ARG A 696 14.54 -23.50 -28.68
C ARG A 696 14.59 -23.76 -27.18
N ALA A 697 15.39 -22.99 -26.44
CA ALA A 697 15.44 -23.09 -24.99
C ALA A 697 14.11 -22.68 -24.35
N LEU A 698 13.50 -21.60 -24.85
CA LEU A 698 12.21 -21.09 -24.39
C LEU A 698 11.10 -22.14 -24.55
N LYS A 699 10.96 -22.72 -25.74
CA LYS A 699 9.99 -23.80 -26.05
C LYS A 699 10.16 -25.05 -25.20
N ARG A 700 11.38 -25.32 -24.74
CA ARG A 700 11.69 -26.51 -23.94
C ARG A 700 11.43 -26.28 -22.46
N GLU A 701 11.75 -25.09 -21.95
CA GLU A 701 11.89 -24.84 -20.52
C GLU A 701 10.76 -23.97 -19.93
N LEU A 702 10.10 -23.12 -20.74
CA LEU A 702 9.01 -22.28 -20.25
C LEU A 702 7.71 -23.07 -19.98
N PRO A 703 7.27 -24.01 -20.84
CA PRO A 703 6.02 -24.76 -20.59
C PRO A 703 5.98 -25.51 -19.25
N PRO A 704 7.02 -26.27 -18.84
CA PRO A 704 7.04 -26.90 -17.52
C PRO A 704 6.98 -25.88 -16.37
N ALA A 705 7.66 -24.73 -16.51
CA ALA A 705 7.63 -23.68 -15.50
C ALA A 705 6.25 -23.02 -15.36
N ILE A 706 5.51 -22.83 -16.47
CA ILE A 706 4.14 -22.33 -16.42
C ILE A 706 3.21 -23.33 -15.71
N ALA A 707 3.39 -24.64 -15.98
CA ALA A 707 2.63 -25.68 -15.29
C ALA A 707 2.88 -25.67 -13.77
N GLU A 708 4.13 -25.46 -13.34
CA GLU A 708 4.46 -25.27 -11.92
C GLU A 708 3.77 -24.03 -11.31
N LEU A 709 3.70 -22.91 -12.05
CA LEU A 709 2.96 -21.72 -11.63
C LEU A 709 1.45 -21.98 -11.52
N GLN A 710 0.86 -22.75 -12.43
CA GLN A 710 -0.56 -23.16 -12.34
C GLN A 710 -0.82 -24.06 -11.13
N ALA A 711 0.10 -24.98 -10.85
CA ALA A 711 0.05 -25.84 -9.66
C ALA A 711 0.15 -25.01 -8.37
N ALA A 712 0.92 -23.93 -8.38
CA ALA A 712 1.03 -22.96 -7.28
C ALA A 712 -0.18 -22.00 -7.14
N ASN A 713 -1.25 -22.20 -7.92
CA ASN A 713 -2.50 -21.41 -7.88
C ASN A 713 -2.31 -19.91 -8.12
N ILE A 714 -1.38 -19.53 -9.01
CA ILE A 714 -1.24 -18.15 -9.47
C ILE A 714 -2.50 -17.71 -10.22
N ALA A 715 -3.18 -16.65 -9.77
CA ALA A 715 -4.37 -16.16 -10.44
C ALA A 715 -4.09 -15.86 -11.94
N PRO A 716 -5.02 -16.15 -12.88
CA PRO A 716 -4.82 -15.94 -14.31
C PRO A 716 -4.41 -14.51 -14.67
N ALA A 717 -5.01 -13.53 -14.00
CA ALA A 717 -4.67 -12.11 -14.18
C ALA A 717 -3.21 -11.78 -13.86
N ASP A 718 -2.56 -12.61 -13.04
CA ASP A 718 -1.19 -12.48 -12.57
C ASP A 718 -0.23 -13.43 -13.34
N MET A 719 -0.75 -14.30 -14.23
CA MET A 719 0.02 -15.31 -14.96
C MET A 719 1.01 -14.72 -15.98
N PRO A 720 0.63 -13.77 -16.87
CA PRO A 720 1.59 -13.15 -17.78
C PRO A 720 2.78 -12.53 -17.03
N GLN A 721 2.50 -11.90 -15.88
CA GLN A 721 3.55 -11.30 -15.06
C GLN A 721 4.44 -12.34 -14.39
N SER A 722 3.88 -13.49 -13.97
CA SER A 722 4.62 -14.57 -13.31
C SER A 722 5.48 -15.36 -14.30
N ALA A 723 5.02 -15.53 -15.54
CA ALA A 723 5.76 -16.20 -16.61
C ALA A 723 6.99 -15.41 -17.09
N ILE A 724 7.02 -14.10 -16.88
CA ILE A 724 8.20 -13.26 -17.19
C ILE A 724 9.43 -13.78 -16.44
N GLY A 725 9.32 -14.19 -15.18
CA GLY A 725 10.44 -14.66 -14.38
C GLY A 725 11.16 -15.84 -15.01
N PRO A 726 10.49 -17.00 -15.19
CA PRO A 726 11.07 -18.16 -15.87
C PRO A 726 11.58 -17.84 -17.27
N GLY A 727 10.80 -17.10 -18.08
CA GLY A 727 11.20 -16.71 -19.43
C GLY A 727 12.45 -15.82 -19.45
N MET A 728 12.52 -14.85 -18.54
CA MET A 728 13.66 -13.94 -18.39
C MET A 728 14.86 -14.65 -17.75
N GLY A 729 14.66 -15.72 -16.98
CA GLY A 729 15.73 -16.59 -16.49
C GLY A 729 16.44 -17.31 -17.61
N ILE A 730 15.68 -17.80 -18.60
CA ILE A 730 16.24 -18.39 -19.82
C ILE A 730 17.00 -17.34 -20.62
N PHE A 731 16.48 -16.13 -20.76
CA PHE A 731 17.15 -15.06 -21.51
C PHE A 731 18.42 -14.53 -20.82
N SER A 732 18.30 -14.21 -19.54
CA SER A 732 19.32 -13.47 -18.78
C SER A 732 20.47 -14.33 -18.25
N ARG A 733 20.39 -15.67 -18.35
CA ARG A 733 21.51 -16.57 -18.00
C ARG A 733 22.67 -16.49 -19.00
N TYR A 734 22.40 -16.05 -20.22
CA TYR A 734 23.40 -15.89 -21.29
C TYR A 734 24.11 -14.54 -21.20
N ALA A 735 25.33 -14.44 -21.72
CA ALA A 735 26.07 -13.18 -21.79
C ALA A 735 25.34 -12.16 -22.70
N CYS A 736 24.88 -12.63 -23.86
CA CYS A 736 23.88 -11.97 -24.68
C CYS A 736 23.24 -12.96 -25.66
N VAL A 737 22.09 -12.58 -26.20
CA VAL A 737 21.44 -13.25 -27.33
C VAL A 737 21.63 -12.38 -28.57
N LEU A 738 22.17 -12.93 -29.66
CA LEU A 738 22.42 -12.19 -30.90
C LEU A 738 21.25 -12.33 -31.88
N GLU A 739 20.87 -11.22 -32.50
CA GLU A 739 19.98 -11.15 -33.64
C GLU A 739 20.72 -11.54 -34.94
N ALA A 740 19.97 -11.70 -36.03
CA ALA A 740 20.54 -12.10 -37.32
C ALA A 740 21.53 -11.08 -37.93
N ASP A 741 21.51 -9.84 -37.44
CA ASP A 741 22.41 -8.74 -37.82
C ASP A 741 23.58 -8.56 -36.83
N ASP A 742 23.84 -9.55 -35.99
CA ASP A 742 24.84 -9.55 -34.90
C ASP A 742 24.60 -8.49 -33.81
N SER A 743 23.46 -7.79 -33.84
CA SER A 743 23.08 -6.90 -32.75
C SER A 743 22.60 -7.69 -31.52
N LYS A 744 22.73 -7.10 -30.33
CA LYS A 744 22.21 -7.72 -29.10
C LYS A 744 20.68 -7.60 -29.09
N MET A 745 20.00 -8.72 -28.91
CA MET A 745 18.56 -8.76 -28.68
C MET A 745 18.21 -7.93 -27.43
N SER A 746 17.21 -7.06 -27.57
CA SER A 746 16.72 -6.25 -26.45
C SER A 746 15.84 -7.08 -25.50
N VAL A 747 15.80 -6.70 -24.22
CA VAL A 747 14.83 -7.28 -23.25
C VAL A 747 13.39 -7.14 -23.73
N LYS A 748 13.07 -6.04 -24.43
CA LYS A 748 11.74 -5.82 -25.01
C LYS A 748 11.36 -6.93 -26.00
N THR A 749 12.28 -7.29 -26.89
CA THR A 749 12.10 -8.39 -27.85
C THR A 749 11.96 -9.74 -27.13
N ALA A 750 12.78 -9.98 -26.10
CA ALA A 750 12.70 -11.20 -25.31
C ALA A 750 11.33 -11.35 -24.62
N LEU A 751 10.80 -10.28 -24.01
CA LEU A 751 9.47 -10.26 -23.40
C LEU A 751 8.36 -10.59 -24.41
N GLN A 752 8.46 -10.10 -25.65
CA GLN A 752 7.49 -10.43 -26.70
C GLN A 752 7.52 -11.92 -27.05
N LEU A 753 8.71 -12.53 -27.11
CA LEU A 753 8.85 -13.97 -27.37
C LEU A 753 8.33 -14.81 -26.19
N ILE A 754 8.58 -14.38 -24.95
CA ILE A 754 8.08 -15.04 -23.73
C ILE A 754 6.55 -15.02 -23.69
N ASN A 755 5.94 -13.87 -23.95
CA ASN A 755 4.47 -13.77 -23.98
C ASN A 755 3.87 -14.60 -25.12
N ALA A 756 4.49 -14.62 -26.30
CA ALA A 756 4.02 -15.44 -27.41
C ALA A 756 4.05 -16.94 -27.08
N GLU A 757 5.08 -17.42 -26.38
CA GLU A 757 5.18 -18.81 -25.95
C GLU A 757 4.20 -19.14 -24.81
N LEU A 758 3.96 -18.21 -23.88
CA LEU A 758 2.89 -18.34 -22.89
C LEU A 758 1.52 -18.48 -23.55
N ASP A 759 1.24 -17.64 -24.54
CA ASP A 759 0.00 -17.71 -25.31
C ASP A 759 -0.11 -19.06 -26.03
N GLU A 760 0.97 -19.55 -26.66
CA GLU A 760 1.02 -20.88 -27.30
C GLU A 760 0.69 -21.99 -26.29
N PHE A 761 1.33 -22.00 -25.12
CA PHE A 761 1.08 -22.98 -24.07
C PHE A 761 -0.37 -22.99 -23.57
N LEU A 762 -0.94 -21.80 -23.27
CA LEU A 762 -2.32 -21.69 -22.80
C LEU A 762 -3.33 -22.15 -23.85
N ASN A 763 -2.99 -22.01 -25.14
CA ASN A 763 -3.82 -22.52 -26.23
C ASN A 763 -3.68 -24.04 -26.42
N ASP A 764 -2.51 -24.62 -26.18
CA ASP A 764 -2.28 -26.05 -26.32
C ASP A 764 -3.05 -26.88 -25.27
N LEU A 765 -3.39 -26.30 -24.11
CA LEU A 765 -4.30 -26.91 -23.13
C LEU A 765 -5.65 -27.32 -23.75
N HIS A 766 -6.07 -26.71 -24.86
CA HIS A 766 -7.28 -27.10 -25.59
C HIS A 766 -7.27 -28.55 -26.04
N GLY A 767 -6.10 -29.11 -26.33
CA GLY A 767 -5.98 -30.48 -26.82
C GLY A 767 -6.51 -31.51 -25.84
N ASN A 768 -6.39 -31.24 -24.53
CA ASN A 768 -6.66 -32.20 -23.46
C ASN A 768 -8.13 -32.28 -23.04
N PHE A 769 -8.97 -31.30 -23.42
CA PHE A 769 -10.39 -31.29 -23.05
C PHE A 769 -11.24 -32.27 -23.88
N ASP A 770 -12.39 -32.65 -23.34
CA ASP A 770 -13.39 -33.44 -24.09
C ASP A 770 -13.87 -32.67 -25.35
N PRO A 771 -14.29 -33.39 -26.42
CA PRO A 771 -14.65 -32.77 -27.69
C PRO A 771 -15.71 -31.66 -27.59
N GLU A 772 -16.69 -31.84 -26.71
CA GLU A 772 -17.78 -30.91 -26.43
C GLU A 772 -17.27 -29.63 -25.75
N THR A 773 -16.41 -29.76 -24.75
CA THR A 773 -15.71 -28.63 -24.12
C THR A 773 -14.86 -27.88 -25.13
N ARG A 774 -14.11 -28.57 -26.00
CA ARG A 774 -13.33 -27.91 -27.07
C ARG A 774 -14.21 -27.14 -28.05
N PHE A 775 -15.39 -27.68 -28.36
CA PHE A 775 -16.38 -26.97 -29.16
C PHE A 775 -16.85 -25.71 -28.43
N ALA A 776 -17.24 -25.84 -27.15
CA ALA A 776 -17.76 -24.75 -26.34
C ALA A 776 -16.73 -23.62 -26.19
N ALA A 777 -15.49 -23.97 -25.86
CA ALA A 777 -14.34 -23.07 -25.79
C ALA A 777 -14.15 -22.25 -27.07
N THR A 778 -14.15 -22.93 -28.23
CA THR A 778 -13.90 -22.26 -29.53
C THR A 778 -15.11 -21.44 -29.98
N TRP A 779 -16.32 -21.92 -29.73
CA TRP A 779 -17.54 -21.19 -30.02
C TRP A 779 -17.67 -19.95 -29.14
N PHE A 780 -17.34 -20.07 -27.85
CA PHE A 780 -17.33 -18.99 -26.88
C PHE A 780 -16.32 -17.91 -27.24
N GLU A 781 -15.13 -18.28 -27.68
CA GLU A 781 -14.14 -17.33 -28.17
C GLU A 781 -14.73 -16.47 -29.31
N GLN A 782 -15.29 -17.10 -30.33
CA GLN A 782 -15.79 -16.42 -31.54
C GLN A 782 -17.08 -15.63 -31.31
N HIS A 783 -18.03 -16.19 -30.56
CA HIS A 783 -19.41 -15.68 -30.46
C HIS A 783 -19.83 -15.32 -29.03
N GLY A 784 -19.09 -15.77 -28.02
CA GLY A 784 -19.48 -15.65 -26.61
C GLY A 784 -20.80 -16.35 -26.35
N PHE A 785 -21.69 -15.66 -25.62
CA PHE A 785 -23.07 -16.09 -25.41
C PHE A 785 -24.03 -15.60 -26.51
N ALA A 786 -23.54 -14.98 -27.58
CA ALA A 786 -24.39 -14.53 -28.68
C ALA A 786 -24.78 -15.70 -29.62
N LYS A 787 -25.84 -15.48 -30.41
CA LYS A 787 -26.31 -16.44 -31.42
C LYS A 787 -25.40 -16.41 -32.66
N GLY A 788 -24.90 -17.57 -33.08
CA GLY A 788 -24.19 -17.78 -34.35
C GLY A 788 -24.96 -18.71 -35.30
N ASP A 789 -24.46 -18.88 -36.52
CA ASP A 789 -25.10 -19.71 -37.55
C ASP A 789 -24.92 -21.21 -37.30
N TYR A 790 -25.99 -21.99 -37.44
CA TYR A 790 -25.93 -23.45 -37.28
C TYR A 790 -24.90 -24.10 -38.21
N GLY A 791 -24.76 -23.63 -39.46
CA GLY A 791 -23.77 -24.16 -40.39
C GLY A 791 -22.31 -23.98 -39.91
N ALA A 792 -22.01 -22.88 -39.22
CA ALA A 792 -20.70 -22.67 -38.62
C ALA A 792 -20.49 -23.57 -37.40
N ALA A 793 -21.52 -23.74 -36.56
CA ALA A 793 -21.50 -24.66 -35.42
C ALA A 793 -21.31 -26.11 -35.88
N ASP A 794 -22.03 -26.53 -36.91
CA ASP A 794 -21.97 -27.89 -37.43
C ASP A 794 -20.61 -28.21 -38.04
N ASN A 795 -20.01 -27.27 -38.77
CA ASN A 795 -18.62 -27.40 -39.23
C ASN A 795 -17.63 -27.51 -38.06
N LEU A 796 -17.82 -26.70 -37.00
CA LEU A 796 -16.95 -26.70 -35.82
C LEU A 796 -17.08 -28.00 -35.00
N ALA A 797 -18.29 -28.54 -34.88
CA ALA A 797 -18.59 -29.80 -34.19
C ALA A 797 -18.01 -30.98 -34.98
N ARG A 798 -18.23 -31.04 -36.29
CA ARG A 798 -17.69 -32.11 -37.16
C ARG A 798 -16.16 -32.14 -37.18
N ALA A 799 -15.51 -30.98 -37.14
CA ALA A 799 -14.05 -30.88 -37.02
C ALA A 799 -13.49 -31.51 -35.72
N ARG A 800 -14.34 -31.71 -34.70
CA ARG A 800 -14.00 -32.34 -33.41
C ARG A 800 -14.55 -33.75 -33.27
N GLY A 801 -15.14 -34.32 -34.32
CA GLY A 801 -15.71 -35.67 -34.32
C GLY A 801 -17.06 -35.78 -33.60
N ILE A 802 -17.76 -34.66 -33.36
CA ILE A 802 -19.07 -34.62 -32.68
C ILE A 802 -20.13 -33.91 -33.53
N SER A 803 -21.38 -33.90 -33.07
CA SER A 803 -22.50 -33.16 -33.67
C SER A 803 -22.94 -32.00 -32.76
N VAL A 804 -23.62 -31.00 -33.34
CA VAL A 804 -24.23 -29.90 -32.56
C VAL A 804 -25.27 -30.45 -31.58
N ASP A 805 -25.98 -31.51 -31.96
CA ASP A 805 -26.90 -32.19 -31.06
C ASP A 805 -26.18 -32.84 -29.88
N SER A 806 -24.99 -33.43 -30.06
CA SER A 806 -24.18 -33.96 -28.94
C SER A 806 -23.90 -32.88 -27.89
N VAL A 807 -23.45 -31.70 -28.34
CA VAL A 807 -23.17 -30.54 -27.49
C VAL A 807 -24.43 -30.00 -26.80
N ARG A 808 -25.59 -30.10 -27.48
CA ARG A 808 -26.88 -29.72 -26.90
C ARG A 808 -27.33 -30.72 -25.83
N HIS A 809 -27.14 -32.02 -26.05
CA HIS A 809 -27.48 -33.06 -25.06
C HIS A 809 -26.59 -32.94 -23.83
N ALA A 810 -25.34 -32.53 -24.01
CA ALA A 810 -24.41 -32.17 -22.96
C ALA A 810 -24.72 -30.80 -22.30
N GLY A 811 -25.95 -30.26 -22.37
CA GLY A 811 -26.31 -29.03 -21.65
C GLY A 811 -25.56 -27.73 -22.00
N ILE A 812 -24.66 -27.71 -23.00
CA ILE A 812 -23.78 -26.56 -23.27
C ILE A 812 -24.47 -25.50 -24.16
N VAL A 813 -25.21 -25.93 -25.18
CA VAL A 813 -25.78 -25.03 -26.20
C VAL A 813 -27.29 -25.17 -26.39
N GLU A 814 -27.91 -24.06 -26.77
CA GLU A 814 -29.24 -24.04 -27.35
C GLU A 814 -29.13 -23.95 -28.88
N SER A 815 -29.85 -24.82 -29.60
CA SER A 815 -29.99 -24.79 -31.06
C SER A 815 -31.46 -24.59 -31.42
N LEU A 816 -31.81 -23.41 -31.93
CA LEU A 816 -33.18 -23.03 -32.31
C LEU A 816 -33.18 -22.19 -33.59
N ALA A 817 -34.12 -22.49 -34.48
CA ALA A 817 -34.38 -21.72 -35.72
C ALA A 817 -33.12 -21.46 -36.59
N GLY A 818 -32.26 -22.47 -36.74
CA GLY A 818 -31.02 -22.36 -37.55
C GLY A 818 -29.90 -21.54 -36.91
N LYS A 819 -30.02 -21.23 -35.61
CA LYS A 819 -29.01 -20.52 -34.81
C LYS A 819 -28.59 -21.35 -33.61
N VAL A 820 -27.31 -21.22 -33.22
CA VAL A 820 -26.71 -21.89 -32.06
C VAL A 820 -26.13 -20.84 -31.12
N ARG A 821 -26.28 -21.03 -29.80
CA ARG A 821 -25.63 -20.21 -28.77
C ARG A 821 -25.28 -21.05 -27.54
N ILE A 822 -24.29 -20.63 -26.78
CA ILE A 822 -23.99 -21.22 -25.47
C ILE A 822 -25.00 -20.72 -24.43
N LEU A 823 -25.37 -21.60 -23.48
CA LEU A 823 -26.22 -21.24 -22.33
C LEU A 823 -25.47 -20.35 -21.35
N LYS A 824 -26.15 -19.34 -20.80
CA LYS A 824 -25.60 -18.49 -19.73
C LYS A 824 -25.69 -19.22 -18.40
N ARG A 825 -24.85 -18.84 -17.42
CA ARG A 825 -24.88 -19.41 -16.06
C ARG A 825 -26.26 -19.32 -15.37
N SER A 826 -27.03 -18.29 -15.68
CA SER A 826 -28.41 -18.10 -15.16
C SER A 826 -29.44 -19.05 -15.78
N GLU A 827 -29.08 -19.73 -16.86
CA GLU A 827 -29.94 -20.68 -17.61
C GLU A 827 -29.57 -22.14 -17.29
N LEU A 828 -28.51 -22.37 -16.50
CA LEU A 828 -28.07 -23.70 -16.06
C LEU A 828 -28.96 -24.23 -14.94
N ASP A 829 -29.20 -25.54 -14.91
CA ASP A 829 -30.12 -26.20 -13.97
C ASP A 829 -29.65 -26.06 -12.50
N PRO A 830 -30.40 -25.36 -11.62
CA PRO A 830 -30.05 -25.19 -10.21
C PRO A 830 -29.77 -26.51 -9.48
N GLU A 831 -30.45 -27.59 -9.86
CA GLU A 831 -30.39 -28.90 -9.20
C GLU A 831 -29.42 -29.88 -9.89
N TRP A 832 -28.58 -29.39 -10.81
CA TRP A 832 -27.60 -30.22 -11.50
C TRP A 832 -26.64 -30.93 -10.53
N ASP A 833 -26.49 -32.24 -10.69
CA ASP A 833 -25.58 -33.08 -9.92
C ASP A 833 -24.66 -33.88 -10.86
N PRO A 834 -23.32 -33.71 -10.78
CA PRO A 834 -22.37 -34.42 -11.63
C PRO A 834 -22.41 -35.94 -11.43
N GLY A 835 -22.92 -36.44 -10.30
CA GLY A 835 -23.06 -37.88 -10.04
C GLY A 835 -24.21 -38.54 -10.81
N THR A 836 -25.14 -37.73 -11.35
CA THR A 836 -26.29 -38.19 -12.14
C THR A 836 -26.23 -37.79 -13.61
N ASP A 837 -25.15 -37.11 -14.01
CA ASP A 837 -24.95 -36.63 -15.38
C ASP A 837 -24.23 -37.69 -16.22
N ASP A 838 -24.97 -38.30 -17.15
CA ASP A 838 -24.48 -39.36 -18.03
C ASP A 838 -23.48 -38.85 -19.09
N HIS A 839 -23.38 -37.54 -19.32
CA HIS A 839 -22.50 -36.93 -20.33
C HIS A 839 -21.70 -35.74 -19.77
N LEU A 840 -21.16 -35.91 -18.56
CA LEU A 840 -20.41 -34.90 -17.83
C LEU A 840 -19.26 -34.29 -18.64
N THR A 841 -19.35 -32.99 -18.96
CA THR A 841 -18.28 -32.23 -19.64
C THR A 841 -17.50 -31.32 -18.69
N VAL A 842 -16.25 -31.00 -19.04
CA VAL A 842 -15.43 -30.05 -18.27
C VAL A 842 -16.04 -28.63 -18.33
N TRP A 843 -16.67 -28.26 -19.45
CA TRP A 843 -17.40 -26.99 -19.58
C TRP A 843 -18.52 -26.85 -18.57
N GLU A 844 -19.42 -27.85 -18.48
CA GLU A 844 -20.53 -27.82 -17.52
C GLU A 844 -20.03 -27.73 -16.09
N CYS A 845 -19.05 -28.57 -15.72
CA CYS A 845 -18.43 -28.54 -14.40
C CYS A 845 -17.91 -27.14 -14.05
N CYS A 846 -17.20 -26.49 -14.98
CA CYS A 846 -16.67 -25.15 -14.78
C CYS A 846 -17.77 -24.10 -14.58
N GLN A 847 -18.79 -24.09 -15.44
CA GLN A 847 -19.86 -23.08 -15.37
C GLN A 847 -20.77 -23.28 -14.15
N HIS A 848 -21.08 -24.52 -13.77
CA HIS A 848 -21.86 -24.82 -12.56
C HIS A 848 -21.08 -24.47 -11.29
N LEU A 849 -19.77 -24.75 -11.25
CA LEU A 849 -18.93 -24.41 -10.10
C LEU A 849 -18.87 -22.88 -9.88
N ILE A 850 -18.72 -22.09 -10.95
CA ILE A 850 -18.77 -20.62 -10.87
C ILE A 850 -20.15 -20.16 -10.40
N ARG A 851 -21.24 -20.72 -10.94
CA ARG A 851 -22.60 -20.34 -10.56
C ARG A 851 -22.86 -20.57 -9.07
N VAL A 852 -22.48 -21.74 -8.55
CA VAL A 852 -22.62 -22.08 -7.13
C VAL A 852 -21.74 -21.17 -6.27
N LEU A 853 -20.51 -20.89 -6.69
CA LEU A 853 -19.63 -19.96 -5.99
C LEU A 853 -20.24 -18.55 -5.89
N GLU A 854 -20.84 -18.04 -6.98
CA GLU A 854 -21.44 -16.70 -7.03
C GLU A 854 -22.75 -16.59 -6.24
N ASN A 855 -23.57 -17.65 -6.21
CA ASN A 855 -24.91 -17.63 -5.62
C ASN A 855 -24.96 -18.18 -4.17
N ASP A 856 -24.24 -19.27 -3.91
CA ASP A 856 -24.39 -20.10 -2.71
C ASP A 856 -23.13 -20.09 -1.81
N GLY A 857 -22.00 -19.59 -2.33
CA GLY A 857 -20.76 -19.37 -1.59
C GLY A 857 -19.75 -20.52 -1.64
N GLU A 858 -18.59 -20.32 -1.01
CA GLU A 858 -17.42 -21.20 -1.10
C GLU A 858 -17.68 -22.63 -0.61
N TYR A 859 -18.39 -22.81 0.52
CA TYR A 859 -18.69 -24.14 1.04
C TYR A 859 -19.52 -25.00 0.08
N ALA A 860 -20.56 -24.42 -0.54
CA ALA A 860 -21.40 -25.11 -1.51
C ALA A 860 -20.59 -25.48 -2.77
N ALA A 861 -19.71 -24.57 -3.21
CA ALA A 861 -18.79 -24.83 -4.32
C ALA A 861 -17.79 -25.95 -3.98
N ALA A 862 -17.29 -26.03 -2.74
CA ALA A 862 -16.38 -27.09 -2.29
C ALA A 862 -17.06 -28.47 -2.28
N VAL A 863 -18.34 -28.53 -1.86
CA VAL A 863 -19.17 -29.75 -1.97
C VAL A 863 -19.30 -30.19 -3.43
N LEU A 864 -19.61 -29.26 -4.34
CA LEU A 864 -19.74 -29.57 -5.76
C LEU A 864 -18.40 -30.02 -6.37
N LEU A 865 -17.30 -29.33 -6.05
CA LEU A 865 -15.94 -29.68 -6.48
C LEU A 865 -15.56 -31.10 -6.03
N LYS A 866 -15.94 -31.50 -4.82
CA LYS A 866 -15.74 -32.87 -4.34
C LYS A 866 -16.47 -33.89 -5.20
N LYS A 867 -17.73 -33.62 -5.58
CA LYS A 867 -18.54 -34.51 -6.43
C LYS A 867 -18.01 -34.62 -7.86
N ILE A 868 -17.40 -33.55 -8.41
CA ILE A 868 -16.77 -33.55 -9.75
C ILE A 868 -15.58 -34.52 -9.83
N GLY A 869 -14.88 -34.74 -8.72
CA GLY A 869 -13.74 -35.67 -8.63
C GLY A 869 -12.40 -35.05 -9.06
N GLY A 870 -11.30 -35.57 -8.51
CA GLY A 870 -9.97 -34.92 -8.58
C GLY A 870 -9.42 -34.72 -9.99
N GLU A 871 -9.51 -35.72 -10.87
CA GLU A 871 -8.98 -35.61 -12.24
C GLU A 871 -9.72 -34.55 -13.08
N ARG A 872 -11.05 -34.54 -13.03
CA ARG A 872 -11.88 -33.54 -13.73
C ARG A 872 -11.78 -32.16 -13.10
N ALA A 873 -11.60 -32.08 -11.78
CA ALA A 873 -11.39 -30.81 -11.10
C ALA A 873 -10.15 -30.07 -11.64
N GLU A 874 -9.02 -30.74 -11.83
CA GLU A 874 -7.84 -30.11 -12.44
C GLU A 874 -8.11 -29.67 -13.88
N MET A 875 -8.85 -30.45 -14.69
CA MET A 875 -9.24 -30.02 -16.04
C MET A 875 -10.18 -28.80 -16.02
N VAL A 876 -11.07 -28.68 -15.02
CA VAL A 876 -11.93 -27.50 -14.82
C VAL A 876 -11.09 -26.27 -14.51
N LYS A 877 -10.07 -26.42 -13.69
CA LYS A 877 -9.11 -25.37 -13.36
C LYS A 877 -8.38 -24.91 -14.63
N ASP A 878 -7.85 -25.84 -15.42
CA ASP A 878 -7.19 -25.54 -16.69
C ASP A 878 -8.12 -24.82 -17.67
N LEU A 879 -9.39 -25.27 -17.75
CA LEU A 879 -10.39 -24.60 -18.57
C LEU A 879 -10.67 -23.18 -18.08
N ALA A 880 -10.74 -22.95 -16.77
CA ALA A 880 -10.93 -21.62 -16.21
C ALA A 880 -9.75 -20.67 -16.53
N TYR A 881 -8.50 -21.16 -16.52
CA TYR A 881 -7.34 -20.38 -16.97
C TYR A 881 -7.47 -19.98 -18.44
N TYR A 882 -7.83 -20.94 -19.29
CA TYR A 882 -8.01 -20.67 -20.71
C TYR A 882 -9.14 -19.66 -20.98
N LEU A 883 -10.32 -19.87 -20.37
CA LEU A 883 -11.47 -19.00 -20.60
C LEU A 883 -11.26 -17.58 -20.06
N TYR A 884 -10.49 -17.44 -18.98
CA TYR A 884 -10.03 -16.13 -18.54
C TYR A 884 -9.25 -15.42 -19.64
N GLU A 885 -8.26 -16.10 -20.25
CA GLU A 885 -7.38 -15.52 -21.26
C GLU A 885 -8.18 -15.10 -22.50
N VAL A 886 -9.07 -15.97 -22.99
CA VAL A 886 -10.01 -15.63 -24.07
C VAL A 886 -10.83 -14.38 -23.76
N CYS A 887 -11.36 -14.28 -22.54
CA CYS A 887 -12.14 -13.12 -22.12
C CYS A 887 -11.27 -11.86 -22.01
N ALA A 888 -10.06 -11.97 -21.49
CA ALA A 888 -9.17 -10.83 -21.23
C ALA A 888 -8.57 -10.24 -22.51
N THR A 889 -8.08 -11.08 -23.42
CA THR A 889 -7.33 -10.61 -24.61
C THR A 889 -8.17 -10.61 -25.88
N ARG A 890 -8.81 -11.74 -26.23
CA ARG A 890 -9.49 -11.90 -27.52
C ARG A 890 -10.87 -11.22 -27.54
N ARG A 891 -11.66 -11.44 -26.50
CA ARG A 891 -13.06 -10.94 -26.42
C ARG A 891 -13.20 -9.60 -25.73
N GLN A 892 -12.24 -9.24 -24.88
CA GLN A 892 -12.29 -8.05 -24.02
C GLN A 892 -13.57 -7.99 -23.15
N ASP A 893 -14.03 -9.16 -22.66
CA ASP A 893 -15.21 -9.31 -21.82
C ASP A 893 -14.82 -9.35 -20.34
N ALA A 894 -14.70 -8.17 -19.74
CA ALA A 894 -14.23 -8.01 -18.36
C ALA A 894 -15.15 -8.67 -17.31
N LYS A 895 -16.45 -8.79 -17.59
CA LYS A 895 -17.41 -9.39 -16.66
C LYS A 895 -17.15 -10.89 -16.54
N GLU A 896 -17.00 -11.56 -17.67
CA GLU A 896 -16.74 -12.99 -17.71
C GLU A 896 -15.32 -13.33 -17.21
N ALA A 897 -14.31 -12.52 -17.57
CA ALA A 897 -12.96 -12.67 -17.01
C ALA A 897 -12.94 -12.62 -15.47
N THR A 898 -13.78 -11.75 -14.87
CA THR A 898 -13.86 -11.63 -13.40
C THR A 898 -14.35 -12.91 -12.74
N ALA A 899 -15.29 -13.62 -13.37
CA ALA A 899 -15.86 -14.85 -12.81
C ALA A 899 -14.85 -16.01 -12.82
N TYR A 900 -14.14 -16.22 -13.94
CA TYR A 900 -13.09 -17.25 -14.04
C TYR A 900 -11.91 -16.97 -13.10
N ASN A 901 -11.47 -15.71 -13.02
CA ASN A 901 -10.43 -15.30 -12.07
C ASN A 901 -10.89 -15.47 -10.61
N GLY A 902 -12.18 -15.23 -10.33
CA GLY A 902 -12.78 -15.43 -9.00
C GLY A 902 -12.72 -16.89 -8.55
N LEU A 903 -13.07 -17.83 -9.44
CA LEU A 903 -12.98 -19.27 -9.15
C LEU A 903 -11.55 -19.72 -8.84
N ILE A 904 -10.57 -19.33 -9.67
CA ILE A 904 -9.18 -19.75 -9.47
C ILE A 904 -8.60 -19.13 -8.20
N ALA A 905 -8.98 -17.90 -7.88
CA ALA A 905 -8.49 -17.20 -6.68
C ALA A 905 -8.87 -17.88 -5.35
N VAL A 906 -9.89 -18.74 -5.34
CA VAL A 906 -10.31 -19.51 -4.14
C VAL A 906 -10.06 -21.01 -4.29
N TRP A 907 -9.39 -21.44 -5.37
CA TRP A 907 -9.25 -22.85 -5.70
C TRP A 907 -8.60 -23.67 -4.59
N SER A 908 -7.51 -23.16 -3.99
CA SER A 908 -6.81 -23.79 -2.86
C SER A 908 -7.75 -24.07 -1.68
N ASP A 909 -8.56 -23.07 -1.34
CA ASP A 909 -9.51 -23.13 -0.23
C ASP A 909 -10.64 -24.12 -0.54
N LEU A 910 -11.19 -24.10 -1.77
CA LEU A 910 -12.19 -25.07 -2.22
C LEU A 910 -11.66 -26.50 -2.17
N THR A 911 -10.45 -26.76 -2.64
CA THR A 911 -9.84 -28.11 -2.59
C THR A 911 -9.59 -28.55 -1.14
N ARG A 912 -9.13 -27.63 -0.27
CA ARG A 912 -8.92 -27.90 1.16
C ARG A 912 -10.24 -28.23 1.86
N GLU A 913 -11.30 -27.47 1.62
CA GLU A 913 -12.62 -27.72 2.17
C GLU A 913 -13.24 -29.02 1.62
N ALA A 914 -13.13 -29.27 0.31
CA ALA A 914 -13.55 -30.52 -0.34
C ALA A 914 -12.90 -31.76 0.28
N ALA A 915 -11.62 -31.66 0.66
CA ALA A 915 -10.90 -32.72 1.36
C ALA A 915 -11.42 -32.98 2.79
N GLN A 916 -11.99 -31.97 3.46
CA GLN A 916 -12.51 -32.05 4.83
C GLN A 916 -13.98 -32.47 4.91
N ILE A 917 -14.75 -32.33 3.84
CA ILE A 917 -16.17 -32.75 3.80
C ILE A 917 -16.22 -34.28 3.93
N HIS A 918 -16.83 -34.81 5.00
CA HIS A 918 -17.09 -36.24 5.11
C HIS A 918 -18.38 -36.58 4.36
N ASP A 919 -18.32 -37.65 3.57
CA ASP A 919 -19.43 -38.09 2.72
C ASP A 919 -20.61 -38.55 3.58
N THR A 920 -21.58 -37.67 3.80
CA THR A 920 -22.85 -38.01 4.46
C THR A 920 -23.87 -38.40 3.40
N ASP A 921 -23.66 -39.52 2.72
CA ASP A 921 -24.71 -40.14 1.92
C ASP A 921 -24.84 -41.63 2.20
N MET A 922 -25.50 -41.92 3.33
CA MET A 922 -26.09 -43.23 3.63
C MET A 922 -27.41 -42.97 4.37
N ASN A 923 -28.48 -42.68 3.62
CA ASN A 923 -29.82 -42.80 4.17
C ASN A 923 -30.83 -43.22 3.10
N ARG A 924 -31.21 -44.50 3.13
CA ARG A 924 -32.59 -44.95 2.90
C ARG A 924 -32.79 -46.40 3.33
N GLN A 925 -32.93 -46.62 4.63
CA GLN A 925 -33.90 -47.63 5.11
C GLN A 925 -34.46 -47.21 6.47
N GLY A 926 -35.78 -47.13 6.50
CA GLY A 926 -36.55 -46.31 7.42
C GLY A 926 -36.56 -46.79 8.87
N ARG A 927 -36.74 -45.83 9.76
CA ARG A 927 -37.23 -46.06 11.11
C ARG A 927 -38.68 -45.59 11.17
N LEU A 928 -39.55 -46.59 11.33
CA LEU A 928 -40.97 -46.51 11.63
C LEU A 928 -41.24 -45.73 12.93
N ASP A 929 -42.40 -45.09 12.92
CA ASP A 929 -43.10 -44.46 14.04
C ASP A 929 -43.17 -45.34 15.31
N ILE A 930 -42.85 -44.75 16.46
CA ILE A 930 -43.70 -44.49 17.64
C ILE A 930 -42.88 -43.65 18.65
#